data_AF-A0A9W6XKM1-F1
#
_entry.id   AF-A0A9W6XKM1-F1
#
_cell.length_a   1.000
_cell.length_b   1.000
_cell.length_c   1.000
_cell.angle_alpha   90.00
_cell.angle_beta   90.00
_cell.angle_gamma   90.00
#
_symmetry.space_group_name_H-M   'P 1'
#
loop_
_entity.id
_entity.type
_entity.pdbx_description
1 polymer ?
#
loop_
_entity_poly.entity_id
_entity_poly.type
_entity_poly.pdbx_seq_one_letter_code
_entity_poly.pdbx_strand_id
1 'polypeptide(L)'
;MYSSHEFVKLPITSVLCALFEQGENIPVVLEGDANLRQFKPSSIWLDYTFRPQALEAVDLMTFATQWIRKKSKKGKKFSEQHPLTESHSMFKSSVKRIATVLHKRLPDIRRQALPARERLRYQRAITVLFRPFRSADDFDTRGTEFNDFFQEWWTNNAPLTARRFVQNNLDYYVSRELLKQQEDPEVARYCSYASANDDDNVGLFGDAMSEDENDDVEGDFLDEEQQNSTNEVVWAPIQPTKHIDALDKSTNCVKLAASSYLNHELPVNGISMTTDDVDAFLKTVDTGESNTTRPVNTYSLLNDYPDVPTRVQLLHRALEGSDEQTASEQIHHRLDIQQQPVTIPDLPSLYQVSLSLGLNEKQQKVFVHVGKKLLRSLLHGHHSDDQIVDFLGGLPGAGKSRVINAVQVLAEKWRSQDSVATAAYQGVAAQAANGQTIHKLFGWNVNSRKRWTPTNEQKERFAKLRLLIIDEVSTCDVSIIGKVDASQRLLLDNPSKLFGGIHVLLVGDWLQQLPVAGQPAFIAASEILHAHNGWDAGSADYLDRVRGINAYRSLNFVVILTENMRHRNDEVWKRILDKWRVGRYDDADIAYVNKIAYNKNWTSDRPDKTSYCPIIVTSNAIRVEFNSSALRAFCRESGAVFHCFPTRVTRPRHHLANIQRKSLTCI
;
A
#
# COMPACT_ATOMS: atom_id res chain seq x y z
N MET A 1 2.29 3.99 14.85
CA MET A 1 1.81 4.51 16.16
C MET A 1 0.39 4.01 16.40
N TYR A 2 0.17 3.22 17.45
CA TYR A 2 -1.17 3.05 18.00
C TYR A 2 -1.37 4.07 19.10
N SER A 3 -2.48 4.79 19.08
CA SER A 3 -3.04 5.28 20.33
C SER A 3 -4.37 4.58 20.55
N SER A 4 -4.65 4.28 21.82
CA SER A 4 -5.98 3.91 22.33
C SER A 4 -6.98 5.08 22.26
N HIS A 5 -6.57 6.23 21.70
CA HIS A 5 -7.39 7.40 21.55
C HIS A 5 -7.83 7.51 20.08
N GLU A 6 -9.11 7.79 19.89
CA GLU A 6 -9.61 8.19 18.57
C GLU A 6 -8.88 9.46 18.13
N PHE A 7 -8.42 9.48 16.88
CA PHE A 7 -7.74 10.63 16.31
C PHE A 7 -8.71 11.46 15.45
N VAL A 8 -8.60 12.77 15.54
CA VAL A 8 -9.33 13.69 14.64
C VAL A 8 -8.33 14.52 13.85
N LYS A 9 -8.50 14.60 12.53
CA LYS A 9 -7.63 15.42 11.66
C LYS A 9 -8.16 16.85 11.63
N LEU A 10 -7.27 17.83 11.87
CA LEU A 10 -7.59 19.25 11.79
C LEU A 10 -6.78 19.92 10.67
N PRO A 11 -7.35 20.11 9.46
CA PRO A 11 -6.69 20.73 8.31
C PRO A 11 -6.61 22.25 8.48
N ILE A 12 -5.79 22.72 9.41
CA ILE A 12 -5.77 24.14 9.78
C ILE A 12 -5.25 25.04 8.64
N THR A 13 -4.41 24.53 7.74
CA THR A 13 -4.01 25.30 6.55
C THR A 13 -5.24 25.73 5.75
N SER A 14 -6.15 24.81 5.45
CA SER A 14 -7.38 25.11 4.69
C SER A 14 -8.32 26.04 5.45
N VAL A 15 -8.36 25.93 6.78
CA VAL A 15 -9.15 26.83 7.64
C VAL A 15 -8.60 28.26 7.61
N LEU A 16 -7.27 28.41 7.67
CA LEU A 16 -6.61 29.72 7.61
C LEU A 16 -6.80 30.38 6.24
N CYS A 17 -6.68 29.60 5.16
CA CYS A 17 -6.97 30.10 3.82
C CYS A 17 -8.43 30.57 3.75
N ALA A 18 -9.39 29.75 4.19
CA ALA A 18 -10.82 30.13 4.18
C ALA A 18 -11.16 31.38 5.01
N LEU A 19 -10.42 31.63 6.09
CA LEU A 19 -10.64 32.79 6.96
C LEU A 19 -9.93 34.06 6.47
N PHE A 20 -8.72 33.94 5.92
CA PHE A 20 -7.83 35.10 5.74
C PHE A 20 -7.28 35.26 4.33
N GLU A 21 -7.51 34.34 3.41
CA GLU A 21 -7.00 34.37 2.03
C GLU A 21 -8.18 34.20 1.05
N GLN A 22 -8.42 35.19 0.19
CA GLN A 22 -9.51 35.09 -0.78
C GLN A 22 -9.12 34.08 -1.88
N GLY A 23 -9.78 32.91 -1.92
CA GLY A 23 -9.85 32.11 -3.15
C GLY A 23 -9.49 30.61 -3.14
N GLU A 24 -9.46 29.88 -2.01
CA GLU A 24 -9.15 28.44 -2.04
C GLU A 24 -10.24 27.50 -1.46
N ASN A 25 -10.39 26.34 -2.11
CA ASN A 25 -11.38 25.30 -1.80
C ASN A 25 -11.08 24.59 -0.47
N ILE A 26 -12.05 24.61 0.46
CA ILE A 26 -12.01 23.82 1.70
C ILE A 26 -12.21 22.34 1.35
N PRO A 27 -11.41 21.40 1.88
CA PRO A 27 -11.64 19.98 1.68
C PRO A 27 -12.94 19.57 2.39
N VAL A 28 -13.94 19.19 1.60
CA VAL A 28 -15.26 18.76 2.06
C VAL A 28 -15.44 17.29 1.72
N VAL A 29 -15.90 16.49 2.69
CA VAL A 29 -16.32 15.10 2.47
C VAL A 29 -17.80 15.11 2.11
N LEU A 30 -18.22 14.33 1.12
CA LEU A 30 -19.63 14.18 0.78
C LEU A 30 -20.23 13.02 1.59
N GLU A 31 -21.32 13.28 2.29
CA GLU A 31 -21.98 12.31 3.17
C GLU A 31 -23.42 12.05 2.71
N GLY A 32 -23.76 10.77 2.52
CA GLY A 32 -25.06 10.35 2.03
C GLY A 32 -26.16 10.44 3.07
N ASP A 33 -27.37 10.79 2.64
CA ASP A 33 -28.56 10.75 3.50
C ASP A 33 -28.91 9.30 3.93
N ALA A 34 -29.87 9.11 4.85
CA ALA A 34 -30.34 7.81 5.36
C ALA A 34 -30.60 6.74 4.29
N ASN A 35 -30.97 7.15 3.08
CA ASN A 35 -31.26 6.26 1.96
C ASN A 35 -30.19 6.26 0.85
N LEU A 36 -29.02 6.88 1.08
CA LEU A 36 -27.92 7.04 0.10
C LEU A 36 -28.28 7.74 -1.23
N ARG A 37 -29.43 8.43 -1.29
CA ARG A 37 -29.94 9.07 -2.52
C ARG A 37 -29.45 10.51 -2.75
N GLN A 38 -28.97 11.20 -1.72
CA GLN A 38 -28.47 12.58 -1.79
C GLN A 38 -27.20 12.72 -0.94
N PHE A 39 -26.18 13.38 -1.47
CA PHE A 39 -24.90 13.62 -0.80
C PHE A 39 -24.80 15.07 -0.37
N LYS A 40 -24.48 15.32 0.91
CA LYS A 40 -24.33 16.67 1.47
C LYS A 40 -22.89 16.92 1.96
N PRO A 41 -22.39 18.16 1.86
CA PRO A 41 -21.05 18.52 2.28
C PRO A 41 -20.86 18.40 3.80
N SER A 42 -19.71 17.87 4.21
CA SER A 42 -19.40 17.47 5.58
C SER A 42 -17.93 17.75 5.91
N SER A 43 -17.66 18.57 6.91
CA SER A 43 -16.30 18.83 7.42
C SER A 43 -16.33 19.29 8.88
N ILE A 44 -15.21 19.10 9.59
CA ILE A 44 -15.08 19.57 10.98
C ILE A 44 -15.15 21.11 11.09
N TRP A 45 -14.76 21.80 10.02
CA TRP A 45 -14.93 23.24 9.89
C TRP A 45 -16.41 23.62 9.89
N LEU A 46 -17.22 22.99 9.02
CA LEU A 46 -18.67 23.23 8.95
C LEU A 46 -19.37 22.89 10.27
N ASP A 47 -18.99 21.77 10.89
CA ASP A 47 -19.54 21.37 12.19
C ASP A 47 -19.25 22.42 13.28
N TYR A 48 -18.06 23.04 13.23
CA TYR A 48 -17.63 24.04 14.20
C TYR A 48 -18.26 25.42 13.95
N THR A 49 -18.29 25.89 12.70
CA THR A 49 -18.87 27.21 12.36
C THR A 49 -20.37 27.27 12.59
N PHE A 50 -21.07 26.15 12.36
CA PHE A 50 -22.52 26.02 12.55
C PHE A 50 -22.89 25.27 13.85
N ARG A 51 -21.96 25.27 14.82
CA ARG A 51 -22.17 24.61 16.12
C ARG A 51 -23.38 25.21 16.87
N PRO A 52 -24.04 24.42 17.74
CA PRO A 52 -25.11 24.93 18.60
C PRO A 52 -24.65 26.12 19.46
N GLN A 53 -25.53 27.08 19.74
CA GLN A 53 -25.25 28.27 20.56
C GLN A 53 -24.69 27.91 21.96
N ALA A 54 -25.09 26.76 22.52
CA ALA A 54 -24.55 26.26 23.78
C ALA A 54 -23.06 25.88 23.73
N LEU A 55 -22.40 25.92 22.55
CA LEU A 55 -20.97 25.67 22.34
C LEU A 55 -20.23 26.92 21.85
N GLU A 56 -20.82 28.11 21.99
CA GLU A 56 -20.24 29.36 21.47
C GLU A 56 -18.84 29.63 21.99
N ALA A 57 -18.64 29.42 23.29
CA ALA A 57 -17.40 29.68 24.00
C ALA A 57 -16.33 28.57 23.84
N VAL A 58 -16.58 27.53 23.04
CA VAL A 58 -15.65 26.41 22.85
C VAL A 58 -14.72 26.70 21.68
N ASP A 59 -13.42 26.62 21.88
CA ASP A 59 -12.40 26.76 20.83
C ASP A 59 -12.35 25.53 19.89
N LEU A 60 -11.75 25.69 18.71
CA LEU A 60 -11.71 24.65 17.68
C LEU A 60 -11.00 23.37 18.16
N MET A 61 -9.90 23.50 18.93
CA MET A 61 -9.16 22.36 19.46
C MET A 61 -10.00 21.56 20.47
N THR A 62 -10.66 22.25 21.40
CA THR A 62 -11.55 21.65 22.39
C THR A 62 -12.77 21.02 21.72
N PHE A 63 -13.35 21.69 20.73
CA PHE A 63 -14.47 21.15 19.95
C PHE A 63 -14.08 19.85 19.26
N ALA A 64 -12.96 19.85 18.54
CA ALA A 64 -12.48 18.68 17.82
C ALA A 64 -12.17 17.50 18.75
N THR A 65 -11.60 17.75 19.92
CA THR A 65 -11.22 16.67 20.84
C THR A 65 -12.39 16.11 21.66
N GLN A 66 -13.43 16.92 21.92
CA GLN A 66 -14.50 16.57 22.87
C GLN A 66 -15.90 16.38 22.25
N TRP A 67 -16.13 16.84 21.02
CA TRP A 67 -17.48 16.86 20.43
C TRP A 67 -17.54 16.10 19.11
N ILE A 68 -18.53 15.21 18.98
CA ILE A 68 -18.74 14.36 17.81
C ILE A 68 -20.11 14.57 17.20
N ARG A 69 -20.15 14.62 15.87
CA ARG A 69 -21.40 14.53 15.12
C ARG A 69 -21.84 13.07 15.06
N LYS A 70 -23.14 12.80 15.32
CA LYS A 70 -23.76 11.48 15.12
C LYS A 70 -25.08 11.63 14.37
N LYS A 71 -25.44 10.60 13.61
CA LYS A 71 -26.73 10.50 12.90
C LYS A 71 -27.85 10.19 13.89
N SER A 72 -28.34 11.22 14.56
CA SER A 72 -29.38 11.11 15.59
C SER A 72 -30.04 12.46 15.81
N LYS A 73 -31.35 12.44 16.07
CA LYS A 73 -32.13 13.64 16.42
C LYS A 73 -32.10 13.99 17.92
N LYS A 74 -31.45 13.16 18.75
CA LYS A 74 -31.44 13.27 20.24
C LYS A 74 -30.28 14.10 20.81
N GLY A 75 -29.44 14.71 19.96
CA GLY A 75 -28.27 15.50 20.38
C GLY A 75 -28.51 17.02 20.34
N LYS A 76 -27.46 17.82 20.55
CA LYS A 76 -27.53 19.27 20.33
C LYS A 76 -27.60 19.56 18.83
N LYS A 77 -28.62 20.28 18.38
CA LYS A 77 -28.84 20.58 16.95
C LYS A 77 -27.88 21.65 16.43
N PHE A 78 -27.44 21.47 15.19
CA PHE A 78 -26.70 22.50 14.46
C PHE A 78 -27.61 23.70 14.14
N SER A 79 -27.05 24.84 13.76
CA SER A 79 -27.85 25.94 13.20
C SER A 79 -28.53 25.53 11.88
N GLU A 80 -29.61 26.21 11.53
CA GLU A 80 -30.45 25.87 10.36
C GLU A 80 -29.69 25.89 9.03
N GLN A 81 -28.61 26.67 8.95
CA GLN A 81 -27.74 26.78 7.78
C GLN A 81 -26.78 25.58 7.60
N HIS A 82 -26.71 24.64 8.56
CA HIS A 82 -25.83 23.49 8.45
C HIS A 82 -26.41 22.43 7.48
N PRO A 83 -25.64 21.94 6.50
CA PRO A 83 -26.12 20.97 5.50
C PRO A 83 -26.76 19.71 6.10
N LEU A 84 -26.29 19.27 7.27
CA LEU A 84 -26.73 18.04 7.94
C LEU A 84 -27.66 18.26 9.15
N THR A 85 -28.25 19.45 9.31
CA THR A 85 -29.02 19.81 10.52
C THR A 85 -30.24 18.89 10.79
N GLU A 86 -30.87 18.36 9.74
CA GLU A 86 -32.07 17.51 9.84
C GLU A 86 -31.77 16.06 10.23
N SER A 87 -30.56 15.59 9.91
CA SER A 87 -30.17 14.18 10.03
C SER A 87 -29.14 13.91 11.14
N HIS A 88 -28.37 14.93 11.53
CA HIS A 88 -27.28 14.78 12.49
C HIS A 88 -27.39 15.76 13.67
N SER A 89 -26.79 15.40 14.80
CA SER A 89 -26.68 16.26 15.96
C SER A 89 -25.35 16.05 16.67
N MET A 90 -24.95 17.03 17.48
CA MET A 90 -23.71 17.03 18.24
C MET A 90 -23.86 16.35 19.59
N PHE A 91 -22.89 15.51 19.93
CA PHE A 91 -22.77 14.81 21.21
C PHE A 91 -21.41 15.08 21.81
N LYS A 92 -21.36 15.15 23.15
CA LYS A 92 -20.09 15.14 23.87
C LYS A 92 -19.55 13.72 23.85
N SER A 93 -18.31 13.54 23.40
CA SER A 93 -17.63 12.25 23.39
C SER A 93 -17.38 11.78 24.82
N SER A 94 -17.61 10.49 25.10
CA SER A 94 -17.25 9.85 26.38
C SER A 94 -15.75 9.59 26.50
N VAL A 95 -15.02 9.61 25.39
CA VAL A 95 -13.57 9.40 25.32
C VAL A 95 -12.89 10.63 24.71
N LYS A 96 -11.81 11.10 25.34
CA LYS A 96 -11.02 12.22 24.79
C LYS A 96 -10.29 11.78 23.52
N ARG A 97 -10.50 12.51 22.44
CA ARG A 97 -9.84 12.27 21.15
C ARG A 97 -8.56 13.09 21.05
N ILE A 98 -7.57 12.58 20.32
CA ILE A 98 -6.32 13.31 20.04
C ILE A 98 -6.47 14.04 18.70
N ALA A 99 -6.35 15.36 18.73
CA ALA A 99 -6.33 16.15 17.50
C ALA A 99 -4.96 16.10 16.83
N THR A 100 -4.93 15.70 15.56
CA THR A 100 -3.76 15.78 14.69
C THR A 100 -3.89 17.03 13.83
N VAL A 101 -3.17 18.09 14.20
CA VAL A 101 -3.13 19.34 13.44
C VAL A 101 -2.33 19.14 12.15
N LEU A 102 -2.99 19.27 11.01
CA LEU A 102 -2.39 19.21 9.69
C LEU A 102 -2.06 20.64 9.24
N HIS A 103 -0.83 21.08 9.53
CA HIS A 103 -0.29 22.37 9.12
C HIS A 103 1.14 22.24 8.62
N LYS A 104 1.68 23.30 7.99
CA LYS A 104 3.14 23.49 7.94
C LYS A 104 3.68 23.47 9.36
N ARG A 105 4.92 22.97 9.54
CA ARG A 105 5.57 22.96 10.86
C ARG A 105 5.54 24.38 11.42
N LEU A 106 5.09 24.54 12.66
CA LEU A 106 5.12 25.85 13.32
C LEU A 106 6.59 26.26 13.50
N PRO A 107 6.96 27.51 13.17
CA PRO A 107 8.35 27.97 13.23
C PRO A 107 8.89 27.99 14.65
N ASP A 108 10.21 27.97 14.79
CA ASP A 108 10.85 28.19 16.10
C ASP A 108 10.76 29.67 16.48
N ILE A 109 9.78 29.98 17.34
CA ILE A 109 9.53 31.35 17.81
C ILE A 109 10.61 31.89 18.75
N ARG A 110 11.58 31.07 19.17
CA ARG A 110 12.75 31.52 19.97
C ARG A 110 13.78 32.24 19.10
N ARG A 111 13.71 32.08 17.77
CA ARG A 111 14.65 32.67 16.83
C ARG A 111 14.45 34.19 16.77
N GLN A 112 15.56 34.94 16.94
CA GLN A 112 15.53 36.40 16.94
C GLN A 112 15.10 36.98 15.58
N ALA A 113 15.50 36.34 14.47
CA ALA A 113 15.16 36.75 13.10
C ALA A 113 14.13 35.79 12.46
N LEU A 114 12.86 35.85 12.91
CA LEU A 114 11.76 35.13 12.24
C LEU A 114 11.09 36.04 11.18
N PRO A 115 10.93 35.60 9.92
CA PRO A 115 10.28 36.39 8.87
C PRO A 115 8.86 36.82 9.25
N ALA A 116 8.48 38.05 8.89
CA ALA A 116 7.19 38.65 9.29
C ALA A 116 5.99 37.81 8.83
N ARG A 117 6.06 37.25 7.61
CA ARG A 117 5.02 36.38 7.05
C ARG A 117 4.85 35.08 7.83
N GLU A 118 5.95 34.47 8.29
CA GLU A 118 5.91 33.25 9.10
C GLU A 118 5.38 33.52 10.50
N ARG A 119 5.78 34.66 11.10
CA ARG A 119 5.27 35.13 12.39
C ARG A 119 3.75 35.34 12.33
N LEU A 120 3.26 36.04 11.30
CA LEU A 120 1.82 36.28 11.11
C LEU A 120 1.04 34.96 10.93
N ARG A 121 1.58 34.02 10.14
CA ARG A 121 0.95 32.71 9.94
C ARG A 121 0.89 31.89 11.23
N TYR A 122 1.96 31.89 12.01
CA TYR A 122 2.02 31.27 13.33
C TYR A 122 0.95 31.85 14.25
N GLN A 123 0.87 33.19 14.34
CA GLN A 123 -0.10 33.88 15.19
C GLN A 123 -1.53 33.52 14.81
N ARG A 124 -1.88 33.59 13.51
CA ARG A 124 -3.20 33.20 13.02
C ARG A 124 -3.52 31.74 13.33
N ALA A 125 -2.58 30.82 13.15
CA ALA A 125 -2.76 29.40 13.45
C ALA A 125 -3.06 29.15 14.93
N ILE A 126 -2.32 29.78 15.84
CA ILE A 126 -2.51 29.61 17.29
C ILE A 126 -3.84 30.23 17.73
N THR A 127 -4.18 31.43 17.24
CA THR A 127 -5.45 32.08 17.59
C THR A 127 -6.64 31.26 17.11
N VAL A 128 -6.62 30.75 15.87
CA VAL A 128 -7.70 29.93 15.32
C VAL A 128 -7.87 28.60 16.08
N LEU A 129 -6.80 27.99 16.58
CA LEU A 129 -6.93 26.75 17.34
C LEU A 129 -7.58 26.94 18.70
N PHE A 130 -7.26 28.05 19.38
CA PHE A 130 -7.49 28.20 20.83
C PHE A 130 -8.39 29.38 21.23
N ARG A 131 -8.83 30.20 20.27
CA ARG A 131 -9.85 31.24 20.49
C ARG A 131 -11.16 30.82 19.81
N PRO A 132 -12.32 30.94 20.47
CA PRO A 132 -13.60 30.69 19.82
C PRO A 132 -13.90 31.68 18.71
N PHE A 133 -14.46 31.21 17.60
CA PHE A 133 -14.87 32.04 16.45
C PHE A 133 -15.96 31.35 15.60
N ARG A 134 -16.61 32.09 14.72
CA ARG A 134 -17.51 31.62 13.65
C ARG A 134 -17.11 32.17 12.28
N SER A 135 -16.60 33.40 12.21
CA SER A 135 -16.13 34.03 10.96
C SER A 135 -14.78 34.71 11.12
N ALA A 136 -14.26 35.25 10.02
CA ALA A 136 -13.05 36.05 10.03
C ALA A 136 -13.21 37.35 10.85
N ASP A 137 -14.43 37.88 10.92
CA ASP A 137 -14.76 39.13 11.63
C ASP A 137 -14.56 39.00 13.13
N ASP A 138 -14.62 37.78 13.68
CA ASP A 138 -14.30 37.57 15.09
C ASP A 138 -12.83 37.88 15.41
N PHE A 139 -11.96 37.86 14.39
CA PHE A 139 -10.55 38.22 14.47
C PHE A 139 -10.27 39.63 13.93
N ASP A 140 -11.30 40.40 13.57
CA ASP A 140 -11.14 41.74 13.03
C ASP A 140 -10.52 42.67 14.09
N THR A 141 -9.33 43.14 13.76
CA THR A 141 -8.54 44.05 14.55
C THR A 141 -8.91 45.45 14.11
N ARG A 142 -9.85 46.11 14.84
CA ARG A 142 -10.42 47.44 14.57
C ARG A 142 -9.36 48.55 14.36
N GLY A 143 -8.58 48.49 13.29
CA GLY A 143 -7.43 49.35 12.97
C GLY A 143 -6.08 48.98 13.59
N THR A 144 -5.94 47.86 14.31
CA THR A 144 -4.65 47.43 14.91
C THR A 144 -3.97 46.33 14.10
N GLU A 145 -2.64 46.24 14.14
CA GLU A 145 -1.93 45.13 13.49
C GLU A 145 -2.26 43.80 14.20
N PHE A 146 -2.40 42.72 13.42
CA PHE A 146 -2.71 41.39 13.96
C PHE A 146 -1.71 40.91 15.01
N ASN A 147 -0.46 41.38 14.91
CA ASN A 147 0.58 41.12 15.89
C ASN A 147 0.22 41.68 17.27
N ASP A 148 -0.25 42.92 17.36
CA ASP A 148 -0.58 43.58 18.63
C ASP A 148 -1.80 42.91 19.28
N PHE A 149 -2.81 42.61 18.47
CA PHE A 149 -3.95 41.81 18.90
C PHE A 149 -3.52 40.44 19.44
N PHE A 150 -2.62 39.75 18.73
CA PHE A 150 -2.11 38.46 19.18
C PHE A 150 -1.38 38.59 20.52
N GLN A 151 -0.53 39.60 20.71
CA GLN A 151 0.22 39.78 21.95
C GLN A 151 -0.69 40.10 23.14
N GLU A 152 -1.69 40.97 22.94
CA GLU A 152 -2.68 41.28 23.96
C GLU A 152 -3.48 40.03 24.35
N TRP A 153 -3.96 39.28 23.35
CA TRP A 153 -4.67 38.02 23.59
C TRP A 153 -3.77 36.97 24.24
N TRP A 154 -2.52 36.82 23.80
CA TRP A 154 -1.57 35.84 24.33
C TRP A 154 -1.23 36.08 25.81
N THR A 155 -1.09 37.36 26.17
CA THR A 155 -0.75 37.78 27.52
C THR A 155 -1.94 37.64 28.47
N ASN A 156 -3.11 38.14 28.07
CA ASN A 156 -4.26 38.30 28.97
C ASN A 156 -5.28 37.15 28.89
N ASN A 157 -5.46 36.55 27.71
CA ASN A 157 -6.64 35.73 27.38
C ASN A 157 -6.34 34.32 26.85
N ALA A 158 -5.08 34.00 26.51
CA ALA A 158 -4.74 32.70 25.94
C ALA A 158 -4.85 31.58 26.99
N PRO A 159 -5.56 30.47 26.67
CA PRO A 159 -5.76 29.39 27.60
C PRO A 159 -4.46 28.61 27.87
N LEU A 160 -4.36 27.99 29.05
CA LEU A 160 -3.20 27.17 29.43
C LEU A 160 -2.91 26.04 28.42
N THR A 161 -3.94 25.52 27.77
CA THR A 161 -3.83 24.52 26.70
C THR A 161 -3.06 25.03 25.49
N ALA A 162 -3.25 26.30 25.11
CA ALA A 162 -2.49 26.94 24.02
C ALA A 162 -1.01 27.07 24.39
N ARG A 163 -0.72 27.48 25.63
CA ARG A 163 0.67 27.62 26.13
C ARG A 163 1.40 26.28 26.14
N ARG A 164 0.76 25.23 26.65
CA ARG A 164 1.30 23.85 26.63
C ARG A 164 1.51 23.34 25.20
N PHE A 165 0.60 23.65 24.29
CA PHE A 165 0.73 23.25 22.89
C PHE A 165 1.96 23.88 22.23
N VAL A 166 2.20 25.18 22.47
CA VAL A 166 3.39 25.88 21.97
C VAL A 166 4.66 25.36 22.63
N GLN A 167 4.67 25.13 23.94
CA GLN A 167 5.83 24.56 24.65
C GLN A 167 6.22 23.18 24.09
N ASN A 168 5.25 22.27 23.94
CA ASN A 168 5.49 20.96 23.34
C ASN A 168 5.96 21.04 21.88
N ASN A 169 5.61 22.11 21.17
CA ASN A 169 6.11 22.35 19.82
C ASN A 169 7.59 22.76 19.83
N LEU A 170 8.00 23.57 20.82
CA LEU A 170 9.38 24.01 21.03
C LEU A 170 10.31 22.88 21.48
N ASP A 171 9.82 21.91 22.26
CA ASP A 171 10.60 20.75 22.71
C ASP A 171 11.26 19.97 21.57
N TYR A 172 10.64 19.97 20.39
CA TYR A 172 11.25 19.40 19.19
C TYR A 172 12.53 20.13 18.76
N TYR A 173 12.52 21.46 18.79
CA TYR A 173 13.67 22.26 18.38
C TYR A 173 14.79 22.13 19.42
N VAL A 174 14.45 22.15 20.71
CA VAL A 174 15.37 21.84 21.82
C VAL A 174 16.00 20.46 21.65
N SER A 175 15.20 19.43 21.35
CA SER A 175 15.70 18.06 21.15
C SER A 175 16.62 17.95 19.92
N ARG A 176 16.33 18.72 18.86
CA ARG A 176 17.17 18.79 17.66
C ARG A 176 18.50 19.49 17.93
N GLU A 177 18.51 20.52 18.76
CA GLU A 177 19.74 21.19 19.23
C GLU A 177 20.59 20.24 20.07
N LEU A 178 19.98 19.50 21.01
CA LEU A 178 20.67 18.49 21.83
C LEU A 178 21.27 17.36 20.98
N LEU A 179 20.55 16.90 19.96
CA LEU A 179 21.05 15.89 19.01
C LEU A 179 22.25 16.37 18.19
N LYS A 180 22.39 17.67 17.93
CA LYS A 180 23.59 18.22 17.26
C LYS A 180 24.82 18.21 18.18
N GLN A 181 24.62 18.18 19.49
CA GLN A 181 25.70 18.22 20.49
C GLN A 181 26.13 16.83 20.97
N GLN A 182 25.33 15.79 20.74
CA GLN A 182 25.72 14.40 21.02
C GLN A 182 26.46 13.81 19.82
N GLU A 183 27.73 13.44 20.00
CA GLU A 183 28.40 12.53 19.07
C GLU A 183 27.71 11.17 19.12
N ASP A 184 27.27 10.69 17.96
CA ASP A 184 26.70 9.36 17.82
C ASP A 184 27.86 8.33 17.89
N PRO A 185 27.91 7.47 18.92
CA PRO A 185 28.99 6.51 19.09
C PRO A 185 29.03 5.46 17.97
N GLU A 186 27.93 5.23 17.23
CA GLU A 186 27.97 4.40 16.01
C GLU A 186 28.70 5.13 14.88
N VAL A 187 28.48 6.43 14.70
CA VAL A 187 29.17 7.24 13.66
C VAL A 187 30.68 7.30 13.95
N ALA A 188 31.08 7.52 15.21
CA ALA A 188 32.49 7.47 15.62
C ALA A 188 33.12 6.09 15.38
N ARG A 189 32.36 5.00 15.62
CA ARG A 189 32.80 3.63 15.37
C ARG A 189 32.97 3.36 13.87
N TYR A 190 32.10 3.90 13.00
CA TYR A 190 32.24 3.79 11.54
C TYR A 190 33.44 4.57 10.98
N CYS A 191 33.76 5.74 11.55
CA CYS A 191 34.96 6.51 11.17
C CYS A 191 36.28 5.78 11.51
N SER A 192 36.29 4.93 12.54
CA SER A 192 37.46 4.11 12.88
C SER A 192 37.76 2.98 11.87
N TYR A 193 36.74 2.50 11.14
CA TYR A 193 36.95 1.53 10.06
C TYR A 193 37.45 2.17 8.77
N ALA A 194 37.14 3.45 8.54
CA ALA A 194 37.62 4.20 7.38
C ALA A 194 39.11 4.57 7.49
N SER A 195 39.66 4.64 8.70
CA SER A 195 41.07 4.99 8.96
C SER A 195 42.03 3.78 8.97
N ALA A 196 41.52 2.55 8.86
CA ALA A 196 42.33 1.33 8.91
C ALA A 196 42.81 0.83 7.54
N ASN A 197 42.43 1.48 6.43
CA ASN A 197 42.70 0.99 5.06
C ASN A 197 43.43 1.99 4.13
N ASP A 198 44.03 3.06 4.67
CA ASP A 198 44.83 3.99 3.86
C ASP A 198 46.34 3.83 4.14
N ASP A 199 46.90 2.71 3.68
CA ASP A 199 48.29 2.68 3.21
C ASP A 199 48.24 3.00 1.71
N ASP A 200 48.10 4.28 1.37
CA ASP A 200 48.82 4.88 0.23
C ASP A 200 48.63 6.40 0.24
N ASN A 201 49.79 7.06 0.23
CA ASN A 201 50.00 8.44 0.62
C ASN A 201 49.88 9.36 -0.60
N VAL A 202 48.88 10.25 -0.61
CA VAL A 202 48.99 11.55 -1.30
C VAL A 202 48.41 12.63 -0.39
N GLY A 203 49.30 13.22 0.41
CA GLY A 203 49.00 14.39 1.23
C GLY A 203 48.63 15.59 0.38
N LEU A 204 47.43 16.12 0.63
CA LEU A 204 47.05 17.51 0.45
C LEU A 204 46.02 17.83 1.55
N PHE A 205 46.49 17.86 2.79
CA PHE A 205 45.80 18.53 3.90
C PHE A 205 46.14 20.01 3.85
N GLY A 206 45.12 20.86 3.88
CA GLY A 206 45.27 22.29 4.10
C GLY A 206 43.98 23.03 3.78
N ASP A 207 43.35 23.56 4.83
CA ASP A 207 42.30 24.59 4.81
C ASP A 207 40.94 24.25 4.18
N ALA A 208 39.95 24.00 5.05
CA ALA A 208 38.66 24.69 5.05
C ALA A 208 37.77 24.11 6.17
N MET A 209 38.20 24.26 7.41
CA MET A 209 37.29 24.23 8.56
C MET A 209 36.95 25.68 8.89
N SER A 210 36.02 26.27 8.14
CA SER A 210 35.39 27.53 8.50
C SER A 210 34.07 27.66 7.74
N GLU A 211 32.99 27.73 8.52
CA GLU A 211 31.71 28.40 8.21
C GLU A 211 30.89 27.86 7.03
N ASP A 212 29.71 27.35 7.35
CA ASP A 212 28.49 27.69 6.62
C ASP A 212 27.27 27.50 7.54
N GLU A 213 27.03 28.55 8.33
CA GLU A 213 25.68 28.95 8.71
C GLU A 213 24.94 29.40 7.44
N ASN A 214 24.24 28.51 6.74
CA ASN A 214 23.20 28.90 5.78
C ASN A 214 22.37 27.69 5.39
N ASP A 215 21.22 27.51 6.05
CA ASP A 215 20.16 26.59 5.61
C ASP A 215 18.78 27.22 5.87
N ASP A 216 18.65 28.51 5.50
CA ASP A 216 17.40 29.09 5.04
C ASP A 216 17.63 29.53 3.59
N VAL A 217 17.24 28.68 2.64
CA VAL A 217 17.01 29.14 1.27
C VAL A 217 15.51 29.27 1.09
N GLU A 218 15.07 30.52 1.26
CA GLU A 218 13.85 31.05 0.68
C GLU A 218 13.87 30.86 -0.85
N GLY A 219 12.75 30.39 -1.40
CA GLY A 219 12.46 30.53 -2.81
C GLY A 219 11.49 31.70 -2.97
N ASP A 220 12.02 32.92 -3.01
CA ASP A 220 11.27 34.08 -3.46
C ASP A 220 11.17 34.08 -4.99
N PHE A 221 9.94 34.22 -5.47
CA PHE A 221 9.62 34.57 -6.84
C PHE A 221 10.00 36.05 -7.04
N LEU A 222 10.88 36.33 -8.01
CA LEU A 222 11.16 37.68 -8.45
C LEU A 222 10.00 38.19 -9.32
N ASP A 223 9.44 39.34 -8.92
CA ASP A 223 8.67 40.24 -9.76
C ASP A 223 9.63 41.01 -10.69
N GLU A 224 9.37 40.96 -12.00
CA GLU A 224 9.87 41.94 -12.97
C GLU A 224 8.69 42.61 -13.67
N GLU A 225 8.53 43.92 -13.39
CA GLU A 225 7.70 44.85 -14.14
C GLU A 225 8.64 45.82 -14.90
N GLN A 226 8.68 45.77 -16.24
CA GLN A 226 8.17 46.84 -17.14
C GLN A 226 8.64 46.71 -18.61
N GLN A 227 7.62 46.63 -19.47
CA GLN A 227 7.43 47.29 -20.78
C GLN A 227 8.29 46.89 -21.99
N ASN A 228 7.67 46.16 -22.95
CA ASN A 228 7.14 46.80 -24.17
C ASN A 228 6.20 45.93 -25.03
N SER A 229 5.20 46.62 -25.58
CA SER A 229 4.37 46.38 -26.79
C SER A 229 3.44 45.14 -26.91
N THR A 230 2.15 45.44 -26.68
CA THR A 230 0.98 45.11 -27.52
C THR A 230 0.70 43.65 -27.93
N ASN A 231 -0.29 43.03 -27.29
CA ASN A 231 -1.57 42.74 -27.94
C ASN A 231 -2.68 42.45 -26.92
N GLU A 232 -3.82 43.08 -27.18
CA GLU A 232 -5.00 43.22 -26.33
C GLU A 232 -5.66 41.88 -25.97
N VAL A 233 -6.10 41.75 -24.71
CA VAL A 233 -7.44 41.21 -24.42
C VAL A 233 -8.09 42.07 -23.34
N VAL A 234 -9.26 42.57 -23.69
CA VAL A 234 -10.09 43.57 -23.02
C VAL A 234 -10.54 43.15 -21.62
N TRP A 235 -10.31 44.01 -20.63
CA TRP A 235 -10.96 43.98 -19.32
C TRP A 235 -12.28 44.76 -19.37
N ALA A 236 -13.35 44.17 -18.85
CA ALA A 236 -14.59 44.89 -18.55
C ALA A 236 -14.56 45.42 -17.10
N PRO A 237 -15.25 46.55 -16.81
CA PRO A 237 -14.89 47.43 -15.71
C PRO A 237 -15.64 47.15 -14.39
N ILE A 238 -14.99 47.55 -13.30
CA ILE A 238 -15.51 47.67 -11.92
C ILE A 238 -16.55 48.80 -11.84
N GLN A 239 -17.64 48.62 -11.07
CA GLN A 239 -18.39 49.61 -10.25
C GLN A 239 -19.56 48.85 -9.53
N PRO A 240 -20.18 49.36 -8.45
CA PRO A 240 -20.25 48.66 -7.17
C PRO A 240 -21.69 48.42 -6.64
N THR A 241 -21.73 47.91 -5.41
CA THR A 241 -22.83 47.88 -4.41
C THR A 241 -23.84 46.74 -4.41
N LYS A 242 -23.87 46.10 -3.22
CA LYS A 242 -25.04 45.64 -2.45
C LYS A 242 -25.80 44.47 -3.05
N HIS A 243 -25.82 43.34 -2.33
CA HIS A 243 -27.00 42.56 -1.95
C HIS A 243 -26.54 41.16 -1.46
N ILE A 244 -27.21 40.69 -0.43
CA ILE A 244 -26.78 39.65 0.53
C ILE A 244 -27.04 38.22 0.00
N ASP A 245 -27.30 38.05 -1.30
CA ASP A 245 -27.96 36.85 -1.85
C ASP A 245 -27.10 35.97 -2.79
N ALA A 246 -25.79 36.18 -2.88
CA ALA A 246 -24.94 35.36 -3.77
C ALA A 246 -24.35 34.10 -3.11
N LEU A 247 -25.21 33.23 -2.54
CA LEU A 247 -24.82 31.88 -2.08
C LEU A 247 -25.06 30.78 -3.15
N ASP A 248 -25.35 31.17 -4.40
CA ASP A 248 -25.85 30.25 -5.43
C ASP A 248 -24.77 29.55 -6.29
N LYS A 249 -23.49 29.86 -6.07
CA LYS A 249 -22.39 29.21 -6.82
C LYS A 249 -22.06 27.80 -6.31
N SER A 250 -22.47 27.43 -5.10
CA SER A 250 -22.33 26.06 -4.60
C SER A 250 -23.39 25.11 -5.18
N THR A 251 -24.56 25.63 -5.54
CA THR A 251 -25.72 24.88 -6.05
C THR A 251 -25.54 24.41 -7.50
N ASN A 252 -24.82 25.17 -8.33
CA ASN A 252 -24.61 24.81 -9.75
C ASN A 252 -23.60 23.67 -9.96
N CYS A 253 -22.61 23.52 -9.08
CA CYS A 253 -21.72 22.35 -9.11
C CYS A 253 -22.48 21.05 -8.78
N VAL A 254 -23.52 21.14 -7.94
CA VAL A 254 -24.39 20.01 -7.55
C VAL A 254 -25.37 19.63 -8.67
N LYS A 255 -25.90 20.61 -9.41
CA LYS A 255 -26.80 20.35 -10.56
C LYS A 255 -26.08 19.73 -11.77
N LEU A 256 -24.82 20.11 -12.04
CA LEU A 256 -24.00 19.51 -13.12
C LEU A 256 -23.57 18.06 -12.82
N ALA A 257 -23.38 17.72 -11.55
CA ALA A 257 -23.13 16.34 -11.14
C ALA A 257 -24.40 15.46 -11.21
N ALA A 258 -25.58 16.03 -10.94
CA ALA A 258 -26.85 15.31 -11.02
C ALA A 258 -27.31 15.03 -12.47
N SER A 259 -26.99 15.90 -13.44
CA SER A 259 -27.36 15.71 -14.85
C SER A 259 -26.53 14.65 -15.59
N SER A 260 -25.37 14.25 -15.06
CA SER A 260 -24.52 13.22 -15.67
C SER A 260 -24.94 11.78 -15.34
N TYR A 261 -25.95 11.59 -14.46
CA TYR A 261 -26.41 10.27 -14.00
C TYR A 261 -27.80 9.86 -14.51
N LEU A 262 -28.47 10.67 -15.35
CA LEU A 262 -29.86 10.47 -15.73
C LEU A 262 -30.10 9.72 -17.06
N ASN A 263 -29.07 9.23 -17.74
CA ASN A 263 -29.22 8.54 -19.04
C ASN A 263 -28.66 7.12 -19.07
N HIS A 264 -29.11 6.24 -18.18
CA HIS A 264 -29.09 4.79 -18.42
C HIS A 264 -30.10 4.07 -17.51
N GLU A 265 -31.35 3.98 -17.94
CA GLU A 265 -32.28 2.98 -17.42
C GLU A 265 -31.97 1.63 -18.09
N LEU A 266 -31.58 0.63 -17.29
CA LEU A 266 -31.63 -0.78 -17.68
C LEU A 266 -32.92 -1.39 -17.07
N PRO A 267 -33.69 -2.20 -17.82
CA PRO A 267 -34.94 -2.74 -17.33
C PRO A 267 -34.70 -3.87 -16.31
N VAL A 268 -35.20 -3.68 -15.09
CA VAL A 268 -35.23 -4.70 -14.04
C VAL A 268 -36.52 -5.52 -14.20
N ASN A 269 -36.45 -6.67 -14.87
CA ASN A 269 -37.42 -7.74 -14.69
C ASN A 269 -36.85 -8.71 -13.64
N GLY A 270 -37.04 -8.38 -12.37
CA GLY A 270 -36.70 -9.23 -11.23
C GLY A 270 -37.98 -9.69 -10.54
N ILE A 271 -38.19 -11.01 -10.54
CA ILE A 271 -39.25 -11.69 -9.79
C ILE A 271 -39.06 -11.37 -8.29
N SER A 272 -40.02 -10.69 -7.69
CA SER A 272 -40.03 -10.37 -6.25
C SER A 272 -41.00 -11.32 -5.55
N MET A 273 -40.49 -12.26 -4.76
CA MET A 273 -41.30 -12.96 -3.75
C MET A 273 -41.19 -12.22 -2.42
N THR A 274 -42.32 -12.01 -1.76
CA THR A 274 -42.41 -11.31 -0.49
C THR A 274 -42.17 -12.24 0.69
N THR A 275 -41.88 -11.67 1.87
CA THR A 275 -41.71 -12.44 3.12
C THR A 275 -42.95 -13.23 3.51
N ASP A 276 -44.13 -12.74 3.12
CA ASP A 276 -45.41 -13.40 3.39
C ASP A 276 -45.58 -14.66 2.52
N ASP A 277 -45.01 -14.68 1.31
CA ASP A 277 -45.00 -15.85 0.43
C ASP A 277 -44.10 -16.96 0.97
N VAL A 278 -43.02 -16.60 1.67
CA VAL A 278 -42.10 -17.54 2.31
C VAL A 278 -42.72 -18.14 3.58
N ASP A 279 -43.40 -17.32 4.39
CA ASP A 279 -44.09 -17.80 5.59
C ASP A 279 -45.31 -18.68 5.26
N ALA A 280 -46.01 -18.40 4.16
CA ALA A 280 -47.09 -19.26 3.67
C ALA A 280 -46.58 -20.61 3.16
N PHE A 281 -45.40 -20.63 2.53
CA PHE A 281 -44.74 -21.86 2.10
C PHE A 281 -44.26 -22.72 3.27
N LEU A 282 -43.70 -22.09 4.33
CA LEU A 282 -43.27 -22.83 5.52
C LEU A 282 -44.44 -23.42 6.30
N LYS A 283 -45.58 -22.72 6.39
CA LYS A 283 -46.79 -23.23 7.05
C LYS A 283 -47.44 -24.41 6.32
N THR A 284 -47.29 -24.50 5.00
CA THR A 284 -47.86 -25.61 4.20
C THR A 284 -47.00 -26.88 4.25
N VAL A 285 -45.73 -26.78 4.65
CA VAL A 285 -44.83 -27.93 4.83
C VAL A 285 -45.03 -28.61 6.19
N ASP A 286 -45.46 -27.87 7.22
CA ASP A 286 -45.64 -28.41 8.58
C ASP A 286 -46.98 -29.15 8.80
N THR A 287 -48.03 -28.82 8.03
CA THR A 287 -49.32 -29.52 8.11
C THR A 287 -49.39 -30.54 6.97
N GLY A 288 -48.96 -31.77 7.22
CA GLY A 288 -48.92 -32.88 6.27
C GLY A 288 -50.29 -33.38 5.78
N GLU A 289 -51.13 -32.51 5.24
CA GLU A 289 -52.35 -32.89 4.52
C GLU A 289 -52.19 -32.66 3.01
N SER A 290 -52.06 -33.78 2.31
CA SER A 290 -52.05 -33.86 0.86
C SER A 290 -53.44 -33.52 0.30
N ASN A 291 -53.56 -32.46 -0.49
CA ASN A 291 -54.59 -32.38 -1.54
C ASN A 291 -54.12 -31.52 -2.73
N THR A 292 -53.77 -32.26 -3.79
CA THR A 292 -53.83 -31.95 -5.24
C THR A 292 -53.96 -30.49 -5.69
N THR A 293 -52.83 -29.88 -6.08
CA THR A 293 -52.55 -29.38 -7.44
C THR A 293 -51.09 -28.90 -7.46
N ARG A 294 -50.17 -29.81 -7.82
CA ARG A 294 -48.74 -29.49 -7.92
C ARG A 294 -48.51 -28.59 -9.15
N PRO A 295 -47.85 -27.42 -9.03
CA PRO A 295 -47.21 -26.82 -10.18
C PRO A 295 -46.03 -27.74 -10.56
N VAL A 296 -46.23 -28.49 -11.63
CA VAL A 296 -45.17 -29.21 -12.34
C VAL A 296 -44.24 -28.15 -12.89
N ASN A 297 -43.08 -27.89 -12.24
CA ASN A 297 -41.88 -27.37 -12.94
C ASN A 297 -40.57 -27.26 -12.13
N THR A 298 -40.43 -27.91 -10.97
CA THR A 298 -39.12 -27.93 -10.28
C THR A 298 -38.42 -29.30 -10.27
N TYR A 299 -39.12 -30.38 -10.65
CA TYR A 299 -38.52 -31.72 -10.78
C TYR A 299 -38.22 -32.14 -12.23
N SER A 300 -38.50 -31.30 -13.24
CA SER A 300 -38.18 -31.61 -14.65
C SER A 300 -36.69 -31.42 -14.96
N LEU A 301 -36.06 -30.35 -14.43
CA LEU A 301 -34.69 -29.99 -14.81
C LEU A 301 -33.62 -31.03 -14.44
N LEU A 302 -33.83 -31.85 -13.40
CA LEU A 302 -32.92 -32.94 -13.03
C LEU A 302 -33.15 -34.23 -13.84
N ASN A 303 -34.39 -34.45 -14.33
CA ASN A 303 -34.73 -35.61 -15.15
C ASN A 303 -34.40 -35.38 -16.63
N ASP A 304 -34.29 -34.12 -17.07
CA ASP A 304 -33.93 -33.75 -18.44
C ASP A 304 -32.41 -33.85 -18.70
N TYR A 305 -31.58 -34.08 -17.68
CA TYR A 305 -30.11 -34.18 -17.76
C TYR A 305 -29.53 -35.27 -16.85
N PRO A 306 -29.86 -36.55 -17.04
CA PRO A 306 -29.36 -37.65 -16.19
C PRO A 306 -27.83 -37.83 -16.26
N ASP A 307 -27.19 -37.30 -17.32
CA ASP A 307 -25.77 -37.49 -17.61
C ASP A 307 -24.87 -36.29 -17.27
N VAL A 308 -25.40 -35.22 -16.66
CA VAL A 308 -24.55 -34.07 -16.28
C VAL A 308 -23.83 -34.38 -14.96
N PRO A 309 -22.50 -34.58 -14.98
CA PRO A 309 -21.78 -34.99 -13.79
C PRO A 309 -21.78 -33.88 -12.73
N THR A 310 -21.97 -34.26 -11.47
CA THR A 310 -21.90 -33.31 -10.35
C THR A 310 -20.49 -32.73 -10.22
N ARG A 311 -20.35 -31.55 -9.60
CA ARG A 311 -19.04 -30.96 -9.31
C ARG A 311 -18.11 -31.91 -8.54
N VAL A 312 -18.67 -32.73 -7.66
CA VAL A 312 -17.94 -33.78 -6.92
C VAL A 312 -17.46 -34.88 -7.87
N GLN A 313 -18.33 -35.39 -8.75
CA GLN A 313 -17.96 -36.39 -9.77
C GLN A 313 -16.89 -35.85 -10.73
N LEU A 314 -16.97 -34.58 -11.12
CA LEU A 314 -15.95 -33.92 -11.95
C LEU A 314 -14.61 -33.81 -11.21
N LEU A 315 -14.61 -33.50 -9.91
CA LEU A 315 -13.39 -33.46 -9.10
C LEU A 315 -12.73 -34.84 -9.04
N HIS A 316 -13.51 -35.91 -8.86
CA HIS A 316 -13.00 -37.28 -8.90
C HIS A 316 -12.38 -37.61 -10.27
N ARG A 317 -13.07 -37.31 -11.38
CA ARG A 317 -12.53 -37.51 -12.74
C ARG A 317 -11.24 -36.73 -13.00
N ALA A 318 -11.16 -35.49 -12.53
CA ALA A 318 -9.97 -34.65 -12.67
C ALA A 318 -8.77 -35.17 -11.85
N LEU A 319 -9.04 -35.90 -10.76
CA LEU A 319 -8.04 -36.63 -9.99
C LEU A 319 -7.66 -37.97 -10.65
N GLU A 320 -8.58 -38.65 -11.33
CA GLU A 320 -8.36 -39.95 -11.99
C GLU A 320 -7.53 -39.87 -13.28
N GLY A 321 -7.63 -38.78 -14.05
CA GLY A 321 -6.84 -38.58 -15.29
C GLY A 321 -5.35 -38.28 -15.08
N SER A 322 -4.73 -38.82 -14.03
CA SER A 322 -3.44 -38.38 -13.49
C SER A 322 -2.40 -39.50 -13.30
N ASP A 323 -2.53 -40.59 -14.06
CA ASP A 323 -1.50 -41.62 -14.17
C ASP A 323 -0.21 -41.01 -14.78
N GLU A 324 0.84 -40.99 -13.97
CA GLU A 324 2.12 -40.32 -14.26
C GLU A 324 2.88 -40.93 -15.46
N GLN A 325 2.58 -42.18 -15.81
CA GLN A 325 3.24 -42.91 -16.91
C GLN A 325 2.65 -42.58 -18.29
N THR A 326 1.32 -42.56 -18.43
CA THR A 326 0.64 -42.36 -19.74
C THR A 326 0.75 -40.92 -20.24
N ALA A 327 0.84 -39.94 -19.34
CA ALA A 327 0.99 -38.53 -19.68
C ALA A 327 2.40 -38.19 -20.21
N SER A 328 3.44 -38.87 -19.71
CA SER A 328 4.83 -38.57 -20.06
C SER A 328 5.19 -38.97 -21.49
N GLU A 329 4.66 -40.10 -21.99
CA GLU A 329 4.90 -40.60 -23.35
C GLU A 329 4.18 -39.79 -24.45
N GLN A 330 2.96 -39.32 -24.18
CA GLN A 330 2.17 -38.54 -25.16
C GLN A 330 2.65 -37.08 -25.31
N ILE A 331 3.30 -36.53 -24.28
CA ILE A 331 3.81 -35.15 -24.28
C ILE A 331 5.14 -35.05 -25.03
N HIS A 332 6.04 -36.03 -24.88
CA HIS A 332 7.30 -36.06 -25.64
C HIS A 332 7.09 -36.06 -27.15
N HIS A 333 6.00 -36.66 -27.64
CA HIS A 333 5.70 -36.72 -29.06
C HIS A 333 5.04 -35.43 -29.62
N ARG A 334 4.64 -34.47 -28.78
CA ARG A 334 3.90 -33.25 -29.19
C ARG A 334 4.58 -31.91 -28.87
N LEU A 335 5.59 -31.87 -28.00
CA LEU A 335 6.35 -30.63 -27.76
C LEU A 335 7.13 -30.14 -29.00
N ASP A 336 7.37 -31.03 -29.98
CA ASP A 336 7.99 -30.71 -31.28
C ASP A 336 7.01 -30.15 -32.33
N ILE A 337 5.70 -30.17 -32.06
CA ILE A 337 4.70 -29.68 -33.01
C ILE A 337 4.19 -28.31 -32.53
N GLN A 338 4.57 -27.25 -33.24
CA GLN A 338 3.95 -25.93 -33.10
C GLN A 338 2.43 -26.06 -33.26
N GLN A 339 1.68 -26.03 -32.15
CA GLN A 339 0.21 -26.06 -32.19
C GLN A 339 -0.39 -24.83 -31.51
N GLN A 340 -1.47 -24.37 -32.14
CA GLN A 340 -2.31 -23.23 -31.80
C GLN A 340 -2.71 -23.18 -30.31
N PRO A 341 -3.04 -21.99 -29.77
CA PRO A 341 -3.43 -21.85 -28.37
C PRO A 341 -4.64 -22.73 -28.04
N VAL A 342 -4.41 -23.79 -27.26
CA VAL A 342 -5.48 -24.67 -26.76
C VAL A 342 -6.19 -23.94 -25.62
N THR A 343 -7.41 -23.49 -25.86
CA THR A 343 -8.29 -22.89 -24.85
C THR A 343 -8.52 -23.86 -23.70
N ILE A 344 -8.25 -23.42 -22.47
CA ILE A 344 -8.43 -24.25 -21.28
C ILE A 344 -9.94 -24.36 -20.97
N PRO A 345 -10.52 -25.57 -20.97
CA PRO A 345 -11.94 -25.76 -20.68
C PRO A 345 -12.24 -25.43 -19.21
N ASP A 346 -13.52 -25.19 -18.90
CA ASP A 346 -13.96 -25.08 -17.52
C ASP A 346 -13.87 -26.44 -16.80
N LEU A 347 -13.58 -26.41 -15.49
CA LEU A 347 -13.37 -27.61 -14.66
C LEU A 347 -12.34 -28.59 -15.26
N PRO A 348 -11.13 -28.14 -15.64
CA PRO A 348 -10.17 -28.94 -16.38
C PRO A 348 -9.51 -29.99 -15.47
N SER A 349 -9.07 -31.08 -16.09
CA SER A 349 -8.10 -32.00 -15.50
C SER A 349 -6.72 -31.35 -15.36
N LEU A 350 -5.88 -31.89 -14.47
CA LEU A 350 -4.49 -31.45 -14.31
C LEU A 350 -3.70 -31.62 -15.63
N TYR A 351 -3.98 -32.69 -16.39
CA TYR A 351 -3.32 -32.92 -17.68
C TYR A 351 -3.66 -31.82 -18.69
N GLN A 352 -4.93 -31.43 -18.82
CA GLN A 352 -5.35 -30.36 -19.73
C GLN A 352 -4.68 -29.02 -19.42
N VAL A 353 -4.58 -28.66 -18.14
CA VAL A 353 -3.88 -27.43 -17.74
C VAL A 353 -2.38 -27.52 -18.07
N SER A 354 -1.75 -28.66 -17.79
CA SER A 354 -0.32 -28.89 -18.08
C SER A 354 -0.02 -28.75 -19.57
N LEU A 355 -0.86 -29.35 -20.42
CA LEU A 355 -0.73 -29.32 -21.87
C LEU A 355 -0.97 -27.91 -22.43
N SER A 356 -2.08 -27.28 -22.07
CA SER A 356 -2.42 -25.92 -22.54
C SER A 356 -1.39 -24.87 -22.12
N LEU A 357 -0.77 -25.04 -20.96
CA LEU A 357 0.30 -24.16 -20.48
C LEU A 357 1.70 -24.66 -20.84
N GLY A 358 1.86 -25.70 -21.66
CA GLY A 358 3.16 -26.17 -22.13
C GLY A 358 4.19 -26.34 -21.02
N LEU A 359 3.79 -26.96 -19.91
CA LEU A 359 4.69 -27.23 -18.80
C LEU A 359 5.71 -28.31 -19.20
N ASN A 360 6.99 -28.11 -18.84
CA ASN A 360 7.98 -29.18 -18.97
C ASN A 360 7.76 -30.26 -17.90
N GLU A 361 8.47 -31.38 -18.01
CA GLU A 361 8.29 -32.56 -17.15
C GLU A 361 8.39 -32.23 -15.65
N LYS A 362 9.43 -31.47 -15.25
CA LYS A 362 9.62 -31.09 -13.83
C LYS A 362 8.57 -30.09 -13.34
N GLN A 363 8.18 -29.13 -14.17
CA GLN A 363 7.10 -28.18 -13.86
C GLN A 363 5.76 -28.91 -13.70
N GLN A 364 5.47 -29.86 -14.58
CA GLN A 364 4.28 -30.70 -14.52
C GLN A 364 4.26 -31.55 -13.25
N LYS A 365 5.38 -32.19 -12.86
CA LYS A 365 5.45 -32.95 -11.61
C LYS A 365 5.02 -32.13 -10.40
N VAL A 366 5.54 -30.90 -10.28
CA VAL A 366 5.18 -30.00 -9.17
C VAL A 366 3.72 -29.58 -9.27
N PHE A 367 3.29 -29.16 -10.46
CA PHE A 367 1.92 -28.71 -10.69
C PHE A 367 0.89 -29.81 -10.38
N VAL A 368 1.15 -31.04 -10.83
CA VAL A 368 0.28 -32.20 -10.56
C VAL A 368 0.27 -32.51 -9.07
N HIS A 369 1.43 -32.49 -8.40
CA HIS A 369 1.51 -32.70 -6.95
C HIS A 369 0.65 -31.69 -6.18
N VAL A 370 0.89 -30.40 -6.39
CA VAL A 370 0.18 -29.31 -5.70
C VAL A 370 -1.30 -29.26 -6.10
N GLY A 371 -1.59 -29.45 -7.40
CA GLY A 371 -2.93 -29.45 -7.96
C GLY A 371 -3.79 -30.59 -7.41
N LYS A 372 -3.25 -31.80 -7.26
CA LYS A 372 -3.95 -32.94 -6.61
C LYS A 372 -4.38 -32.57 -5.19
N LYS A 373 -3.49 -31.96 -4.40
CA LYS A 373 -3.78 -31.54 -3.01
C LYS A 373 -4.86 -30.45 -2.98
N LEU A 374 -4.73 -29.45 -3.84
CA LEU A 374 -5.73 -28.39 -3.99
C LEU A 374 -7.12 -28.98 -4.31
N LEU A 375 -7.25 -29.81 -5.34
CA LEU A 375 -8.54 -30.39 -5.72
C LEU A 375 -9.12 -31.29 -4.62
N ARG A 376 -8.30 -32.08 -3.92
CA ARG A 376 -8.74 -32.87 -2.75
C ARG A 376 -9.20 -31.98 -1.59
N SER A 377 -8.53 -30.87 -1.33
CA SER A 377 -8.91 -29.92 -0.28
C SER A 377 -10.21 -29.16 -0.59
N LEU A 378 -10.54 -29.01 -1.89
CA LEU A 378 -11.83 -28.50 -2.32
C LEU A 378 -12.98 -29.50 -2.09
N LEU A 379 -12.68 -30.81 -2.13
CA LEU A 379 -13.64 -31.89 -1.82
C LEU A 379 -13.87 -32.04 -0.31
N HIS A 380 -12.79 -32.13 0.48
CA HIS A 380 -12.85 -32.59 1.87
C HIS A 380 -12.63 -31.46 2.90
N GLY A 381 -12.39 -30.22 2.46
CA GLY A 381 -12.07 -29.10 3.34
C GLY A 381 -10.69 -29.23 4.00
N HIS A 382 -10.52 -28.59 5.16
CA HIS A 382 -9.25 -28.55 5.92
C HIS A 382 -8.97 -29.81 6.75
N HIS A 383 -9.80 -30.85 6.63
CA HIS A 383 -9.77 -32.05 7.49
C HIS A 383 -8.82 -33.14 7.00
N SER A 384 -8.03 -32.88 5.97
CA SER A 384 -7.04 -33.85 5.49
C SER A 384 -5.75 -33.75 6.31
N ASP A 385 -5.26 -34.89 6.81
CA ASP A 385 -3.93 -34.97 7.43
C ASP A 385 -2.78 -34.83 6.41
N ASP A 386 -3.11 -34.74 5.12
CA ASP A 386 -2.18 -34.71 3.99
C ASP A 386 -1.77 -33.26 3.62
N GLN A 387 -1.42 -32.46 4.62
CA GLN A 387 -0.99 -31.07 4.44
C GLN A 387 0.38 -31.02 3.75
N ILE A 388 0.47 -30.31 2.62
CA ILE A 388 1.77 -29.96 2.01
C ILE A 388 2.34 -28.66 2.58
N VAL A 389 3.64 -28.68 2.84
CA VAL A 389 4.47 -27.52 3.12
C VAL A 389 5.68 -27.72 2.22
N ASP A 390 5.58 -27.22 1.00
CA ASP A 390 6.49 -27.56 -0.09
C ASP A 390 7.43 -26.41 -0.42
N PHE A 391 8.56 -26.74 -1.04
CA PHE A 391 9.48 -25.77 -1.63
C PHE A 391 9.68 -26.03 -3.12
N LEU A 392 9.35 -25.01 -3.94
CA LEU A 392 9.68 -24.95 -5.36
C LEU A 392 10.87 -24.00 -5.57
N GLY A 393 12.05 -24.61 -5.70
CA GLY A 393 13.28 -23.93 -6.07
C GLY A 393 13.58 -24.00 -7.55
N GLY A 394 14.63 -23.30 -7.97
CA GLY A 394 15.18 -23.44 -9.31
C GLY A 394 15.89 -22.19 -9.78
N LEU A 395 16.64 -22.34 -10.88
CA LEU A 395 17.41 -21.27 -11.50
C LEU A 395 16.54 -20.06 -11.88
N PRO A 396 17.12 -18.85 -12.02
CA PRO A 396 16.44 -17.73 -12.65
C PRO A 396 15.96 -18.13 -14.06
N GLY A 397 14.70 -17.85 -14.38
CA GLY A 397 14.14 -18.22 -15.68
C GLY A 397 13.78 -19.70 -15.84
N ALA A 398 13.81 -20.51 -14.78
CA ALA A 398 13.41 -21.93 -14.85
C ALA A 398 11.90 -22.19 -14.97
N GLY A 399 11.08 -21.14 -14.95
CA GLY A 399 9.62 -21.25 -15.08
C GLY A 399 8.87 -21.47 -13.77
N LYS A 400 9.43 -21.09 -12.61
CA LYS A 400 8.72 -21.12 -11.32
C LYS A 400 7.37 -20.40 -11.37
N SER A 401 7.34 -19.17 -11.89
CA SER A 401 6.11 -18.39 -12.06
C SER A 401 5.12 -19.03 -13.05
N ARG A 402 5.58 -19.89 -13.98
CA ARG A 402 4.71 -20.66 -14.87
C ARG A 402 3.93 -21.73 -14.09
N VAL A 403 4.56 -22.38 -13.11
CA VAL A 403 3.90 -23.33 -12.20
C VAL A 403 2.88 -22.61 -11.32
N ILE A 404 3.23 -21.44 -10.76
CA ILE A 404 2.28 -20.61 -9.98
C ILE A 404 1.04 -20.28 -10.82
N ASN A 405 1.26 -19.79 -12.04
CA ASN A 405 0.17 -19.48 -12.97
C ASN A 405 -0.71 -20.71 -13.26
N ALA A 406 -0.12 -21.89 -13.48
CA ALA A 406 -0.89 -23.11 -13.69
C ALA A 406 -1.83 -23.45 -12.52
N VAL A 407 -1.36 -23.28 -11.28
CA VAL A 407 -2.19 -23.50 -10.08
C VAL A 407 -3.30 -22.45 -9.96
N GLN A 408 -3.00 -21.18 -10.26
CA GLN A 408 -4.00 -20.11 -10.26
C GLN A 408 -5.09 -20.34 -11.30
N VAL A 409 -4.70 -20.67 -12.53
CA VAL A 409 -5.62 -21.00 -13.64
C VAL A 409 -6.47 -22.21 -13.30
N LEU A 410 -5.89 -23.24 -12.68
CA LEU A 410 -6.66 -24.39 -12.19
C LEU A 410 -7.74 -23.91 -11.20
N ALA A 411 -7.38 -23.15 -10.17
CA ALA A 411 -8.34 -22.67 -9.17
C ALA A 411 -9.43 -21.77 -9.79
N GLU A 412 -9.08 -20.89 -10.71
CA GLU A 412 -10.00 -20.03 -11.45
C GLU A 412 -11.00 -20.86 -12.27
N LYS A 413 -10.50 -21.81 -13.06
CA LYS A 413 -11.34 -22.69 -13.89
C LYS A 413 -12.22 -23.65 -13.08
N TRP A 414 -11.82 -23.91 -11.84
CA TRP A 414 -12.63 -24.60 -10.83
C TRP A 414 -13.61 -23.70 -10.08
N ARG A 415 -13.74 -22.42 -10.46
CA ARG A 415 -14.56 -21.39 -9.79
C ARG A 415 -14.27 -21.31 -8.30
N SER A 416 -13.00 -21.44 -7.95
CA SER A 416 -12.46 -21.49 -6.60
C SER A 416 -11.23 -20.59 -6.49
N GLN A 417 -11.20 -19.45 -7.18
CA GLN A 417 -10.07 -18.51 -7.14
C GLN A 417 -9.68 -18.10 -5.71
N ASP A 418 -10.67 -17.91 -4.82
CA ASP A 418 -10.44 -17.54 -3.41
C ASP A 418 -9.76 -18.66 -2.58
N SER A 419 -9.65 -19.88 -3.13
CA SER A 419 -8.97 -21.01 -2.46
C SER A 419 -7.45 -20.97 -2.62
N VAL A 420 -6.92 -20.14 -3.52
CA VAL A 420 -5.48 -19.95 -3.72
C VAL A 420 -5.13 -18.49 -3.50
N ALA A 421 -4.22 -18.21 -2.56
CA ALA A 421 -3.63 -16.90 -2.40
C ALA A 421 -2.16 -16.95 -2.79
N THR A 422 -1.73 -16.01 -3.63
CA THR A 422 -0.30 -15.82 -3.96
C THR A 422 0.17 -14.53 -3.33
N ALA A 423 1.31 -14.60 -2.63
CA ALA A 423 1.90 -13.46 -1.97
C ALA A 423 3.41 -13.43 -2.12
N ALA A 424 3.99 -12.22 -2.06
CA ALA A 424 5.43 -12.02 -2.00
C ALA A 424 5.77 -10.89 -1.02
N TYR A 425 7.04 -10.78 -0.61
CA TYR A 425 7.46 -9.67 0.25
C TYR A 425 7.53 -8.34 -0.52
N GLN A 426 8.11 -8.37 -1.71
CA GLN A 426 8.27 -7.20 -2.57
C GLN A 426 7.03 -6.97 -3.44
N GLY A 427 6.64 -5.70 -3.63
CA GLY A 427 5.47 -5.34 -4.45
C GLY A 427 5.59 -5.74 -5.92
N VAL A 428 6.78 -5.58 -6.51
CA VAL A 428 7.05 -5.96 -7.91
C VAL A 428 6.96 -7.47 -8.12
N ALA A 429 7.46 -8.27 -7.18
CA ALA A 429 7.35 -9.73 -7.21
C ALA A 429 5.89 -10.19 -7.04
N ALA A 430 5.17 -9.59 -6.09
CA ALA A 430 3.77 -9.88 -5.87
C ALA A 430 2.92 -9.61 -7.12
N GLN A 431 3.16 -8.48 -7.80
CA GLN A 431 2.48 -8.15 -9.04
C GLN A 431 2.84 -9.13 -10.17
N ALA A 432 4.11 -9.49 -10.33
CA ALA A 432 4.56 -10.44 -11.35
C ALA A 432 3.94 -11.84 -11.19
N ALA A 433 3.61 -12.22 -9.96
CA ALA A 433 2.95 -13.48 -9.65
C ALA A 433 1.41 -13.39 -9.60
N ASN A 434 0.80 -12.31 -10.12
CA ASN A 434 -0.66 -12.04 -10.02
C ASN A 434 -1.20 -12.14 -8.57
N GLY A 435 -0.37 -11.76 -7.61
CA GLY A 435 -0.66 -11.81 -6.19
C GLY A 435 -0.68 -10.44 -5.54
N GLN A 436 -0.49 -10.44 -4.22
CA GLN A 436 -0.38 -9.22 -3.43
C GLN A 436 0.74 -9.34 -2.39
N THR A 437 1.17 -8.22 -1.81
CA THR A 437 2.22 -8.32 -0.78
C THR A 437 1.72 -9.09 0.44
N ILE A 438 2.60 -9.83 1.12
CA ILE A 438 2.26 -10.55 2.36
C ILE A 438 1.58 -9.61 3.36
N HIS A 439 2.12 -8.39 3.51
CA HIS A 439 1.55 -7.36 4.36
C HIS A 439 0.11 -6.99 3.98
N LYS A 440 -0.19 -6.85 2.68
CA LYS A 440 -1.55 -6.56 2.19
C LYS A 440 -2.48 -7.76 2.38
N LEU A 441 -2.01 -8.98 2.10
CA LEU A 441 -2.77 -10.21 2.27
C LEU A 441 -3.24 -10.39 3.72
N PHE A 442 -2.39 -10.15 4.71
CA PHE A 442 -2.76 -10.30 6.12
C PHE A 442 -3.28 -9.01 6.77
N GLY A 443 -3.25 -7.88 6.07
CA GLY A 443 -3.62 -6.57 6.64
C GLY A 443 -2.65 -6.13 7.75
N TRP A 444 -1.37 -6.47 7.63
CA TRP A 444 -0.34 -6.08 8.58
C TRP A 444 0.09 -4.63 8.35
N ASN A 445 0.22 -3.89 9.44
CA ASN A 445 0.71 -2.52 9.41
C ASN A 445 2.22 -2.52 9.72
N VAL A 446 3.03 -2.02 8.79
CA VAL A 446 4.51 -2.03 8.90
C VAL A 446 5.00 -1.25 10.13
N ASN A 447 4.24 -0.26 10.61
CA ASN A 447 4.62 0.62 11.74
C ASN A 447 3.81 0.35 13.03
N SER A 448 3.23 -0.84 13.11
CA SER A 448 2.45 -1.31 14.25
C SER A 448 3.36 -2.05 15.25
N ARG A 449 3.28 -1.66 16.53
CA ARG A 449 3.88 -2.42 17.66
C ARG A 449 2.86 -3.29 18.41
N LYS A 450 1.57 -3.24 18.06
CA LYS A 450 0.56 -4.11 18.70
C LYS A 450 0.55 -5.43 17.97
N ARG A 451 0.30 -6.48 18.74
CA ARG A 451 0.01 -7.80 18.20
C ARG A 451 -1.17 -7.70 17.25
N TRP A 452 -0.99 -8.21 16.04
CA TRP A 452 -2.04 -8.27 15.04
C TRP A 452 -3.13 -9.25 15.50
N THR A 453 -4.39 -8.88 15.27
CA THR A 453 -5.57 -9.70 15.56
C THR A 453 -6.48 -9.71 14.34
N PRO A 454 -6.93 -10.89 13.86
CA PRO A 454 -7.78 -10.96 12.69
C PRO A 454 -9.17 -10.41 12.96
N THR A 455 -9.73 -9.66 12.01
CA THR A 455 -11.15 -9.29 12.01
C THR A 455 -12.03 -10.47 11.56
N ASN A 456 -13.34 -10.41 11.83
CA ASN A 456 -14.27 -11.44 11.35
C ASN A 456 -14.29 -11.53 9.81
N GLU A 457 -14.25 -10.38 9.12
CA GLU A 457 -14.14 -10.33 7.66
C GLU A 457 -12.86 -11.04 7.16
N GLN A 458 -11.73 -10.86 7.85
CA GLN A 458 -10.51 -11.59 7.52
C GLN A 458 -10.68 -13.09 7.77
N LYS A 459 -11.26 -13.51 8.89
CA LYS A 459 -11.54 -14.93 9.15
C LYS A 459 -12.41 -15.55 8.06
N GLU A 460 -13.50 -14.89 7.66
CA GLU A 460 -14.38 -15.33 6.57
C GLU A 460 -13.65 -15.45 5.23
N ARG A 461 -12.80 -14.47 4.90
CA ARG A 461 -11.98 -14.51 3.68
C ARG A 461 -11.00 -15.68 3.69
N PHE A 462 -10.30 -15.88 4.80
CA PHE A 462 -9.30 -16.94 4.94
C PHE A 462 -9.94 -18.33 5.15
N ALA A 463 -11.20 -18.43 5.58
CA ALA A 463 -11.91 -19.71 5.71
C ALA A 463 -12.01 -20.48 4.38
N LYS A 464 -12.07 -19.76 3.24
CA LYS A 464 -12.09 -20.34 1.89
C LYS A 464 -10.70 -20.73 1.37
N LEU A 465 -9.65 -20.14 1.91
CA LEU A 465 -8.28 -20.39 1.48
C LEU A 465 -7.93 -21.86 1.69
N ARG A 466 -7.24 -22.48 0.75
CA ARG A 466 -6.76 -23.87 0.81
C ARG A 466 -5.27 -23.97 0.56
N LEU A 467 -4.73 -23.12 -0.31
CA LEU A 467 -3.31 -23.06 -0.66
C LEU A 467 -2.78 -21.62 -0.59
N LEU A 468 -1.69 -21.43 0.15
CA LEU A 468 -0.92 -20.20 0.16
C LEU A 468 0.41 -20.39 -0.57
N ILE A 469 0.62 -19.63 -1.64
CA ILE A 469 1.87 -19.58 -2.39
C ILE A 469 2.65 -18.34 -1.93
N ILE A 470 3.88 -18.52 -1.47
CA ILE A 470 4.80 -17.42 -1.11
C ILE A 470 5.92 -17.38 -2.13
N ASP A 471 5.84 -16.44 -3.08
CA ASP A 471 6.86 -16.20 -4.10
C ASP A 471 8.00 -15.31 -3.61
N GLU A 472 9.17 -15.47 -4.21
CA GLU A 472 10.44 -14.86 -3.82
C GLU A 472 10.75 -14.97 -2.32
N VAL A 473 10.56 -16.19 -1.77
CA VAL A 473 10.78 -16.48 -0.34
C VAL A 473 12.22 -16.20 0.12
N SER A 474 13.18 -16.19 -0.80
CA SER A 474 14.58 -15.83 -0.52
C SER A 474 14.74 -14.41 0.00
N THR A 475 13.86 -13.50 -0.41
CA THR A 475 13.87 -12.10 0.03
C THR A 475 13.12 -11.87 1.36
N CYS A 476 12.44 -12.89 1.87
CA CYS A 476 11.64 -12.82 3.09
C CYS A 476 12.51 -13.08 4.33
N ASP A 477 12.49 -12.18 5.30
CA ASP A 477 13.04 -12.46 6.63
C ASP A 477 12.29 -13.63 7.27
N VAL A 478 13.00 -14.54 7.93
CA VAL A 478 12.41 -15.73 8.55
C VAL A 478 11.34 -15.39 9.59
N SER A 479 11.45 -14.24 10.25
CA SER A 479 10.41 -13.72 11.15
C SER A 479 9.06 -13.54 10.45
N ILE A 480 9.06 -13.16 9.17
CA ILE A 480 7.84 -12.99 8.36
C ILE A 480 7.18 -14.35 8.13
N ILE A 481 7.94 -15.40 7.84
CA ILE A 481 7.42 -16.76 7.66
C ILE A 481 6.75 -17.23 8.97
N GLY A 482 7.40 -16.98 10.12
CA GLY A 482 6.79 -17.29 11.41
C GLY A 482 5.53 -16.48 11.70
N LYS A 483 5.52 -15.19 11.38
CA LYS A 483 4.31 -14.34 11.47
C LYS A 483 3.19 -14.89 10.60
N VAL A 484 3.49 -15.38 9.39
CA VAL A 484 2.50 -16.03 8.52
C VAL A 484 1.92 -17.28 9.18
N ASP A 485 2.76 -18.18 9.70
CA ASP A 485 2.30 -19.38 10.44
C ASP A 485 1.41 -19.00 11.63
N ALA A 486 1.85 -18.06 12.47
CA ALA A 486 1.10 -17.60 13.63
C ALA A 486 -0.24 -16.97 13.24
N SER A 487 -0.25 -16.11 12.22
CA SER A 487 -1.47 -15.46 11.73
C SER A 487 -2.46 -16.46 11.15
N GLN A 488 -2.00 -17.46 10.39
CA GLN A 488 -2.90 -18.46 9.81
C GLN A 488 -3.54 -19.35 10.87
N ARG A 489 -2.78 -19.77 11.89
CA ARG A 489 -3.34 -20.50 13.04
C ARG A 489 -4.45 -19.73 13.74
N LEU A 490 -4.31 -18.41 13.86
CA LEU A 490 -5.32 -17.52 14.46
C LEU A 490 -6.53 -17.28 13.54
N LEU A 491 -6.31 -17.21 12.22
CA LEU A 491 -7.38 -17.00 11.24
C LEU A 491 -8.30 -18.22 11.13
N LEU A 492 -7.71 -19.41 11.18
CA LEU A 492 -8.40 -20.69 10.98
C LEU A 492 -8.77 -21.39 12.30
N ASP A 493 -8.46 -20.77 13.44
CA ASP A 493 -8.68 -21.29 14.79
C ASP A 493 -8.12 -22.71 14.99
N ASN A 494 -6.93 -22.95 14.43
CA ASN A 494 -6.28 -24.26 14.45
C ASN A 494 -4.82 -24.13 14.92
N PRO A 495 -4.58 -23.97 16.23
CA PRO A 495 -3.25 -23.68 16.77
C PRO A 495 -2.27 -24.86 16.73
N SER A 496 -2.76 -26.09 16.56
CA SER A 496 -1.92 -27.30 16.58
C SER A 496 -1.28 -27.62 15.22
N LYS A 497 -1.91 -27.24 14.11
CA LYS A 497 -1.41 -27.50 12.75
C LYS A 497 -0.53 -26.33 12.26
N LEU A 498 0.54 -26.64 11.53
CA LEU A 498 1.36 -25.64 10.83
C LEU A 498 0.47 -24.83 9.90
N PHE A 499 0.64 -23.51 9.87
CA PHE A 499 -0.16 -22.58 9.08
C PHE A 499 -1.69 -22.78 9.23
N GLY A 500 -2.16 -23.26 10.38
CA GLY A 500 -3.58 -23.55 10.59
C GLY A 500 -4.14 -24.71 9.74
N GLY A 501 -3.27 -25.52 9.13
CA GLY A 501 -3.64 -26.71 8.34
C GLY A 501 -3.76 -26.51 6.83
N ILE A 502 -3.59 -25.28 6.32
CA ILE A 502 -3.62 -25.04 4.87
C ILE A 502 -2.36 -25.51 4.17
N HIS A 503 -2.48 -25.85 2.89
CA HIS A 503 -1.34 -26.11 2.04
C HIS A 503 -0.49 -24.86 1.86
N VAL A 504 0.84 -25.01 1.88
CA VAL A 504 1.78 -23.92 1.64
C VAL A 504 2.80 -24.33 0.60
N LEU A 505 3.02 -23.47 -0.40
CA LEU A 505 4.07 -23.62 -1.40
C LEU A 505 5.01 -22.41 -1.32
N LEU A 506 6.21 -22.64 -0.82
CA LEU A 506 7.29 -21.65 -0.80
C LEU A 506 8.02 -21.69 -2.14
N VAL A 507 8.13 -20.55 -2.83
CA VAL A 507 8.75 -20.46 -4.16
C VAL A 507 9.89 -19.45 -4.13
N GLY A 508 11.05 -19.79 -4.70
CA GLY A 508 12.16 -18.83 -4.77
C GLY A 508 13.49 -19.44 -5.21
N ASP A 509 14.55 -18.66 -5.04
CA ASP A 509 15.93 -19.09 -5.28
C ASP A 509 16.86 -18.47 -4.22
N TRP A 510 17.43 -19.31 -3.35
CA TRP A 510 18.30 -18.87 -2.25
C TRP A 510 19.64 -18.31 -2.70
N LEU A 511 20.03 -18.53 -3.97
CA LEU A 511 21.24 -17.93 -4.56
C LEU A 511 20.95 -16.56 -5.21
N GLN A 512 19.73 -16.02 -5.06
CA GLN A 512 19.41 -14.65 -5.44
C GLN A 512 19.52 -13.72 -4.21
N GLN A 513 18.71 -12.64 -4.17
CA GLN A 513 18.73 -11.68 -3.08
C GLN A 513 18.24 -12.32 -1.77
N LEU A 514 19.07 -12.20 -0.74
CA LEU A 514 18.71 -12.54 0.64
C LEU A 514 17.95 -11.37 1.31
N PRO A 515 17.33 -11.60 2.48
CA PRO A 515 16.55 -10.58 3.16
C PRO A 515 17.41 -9.38 3.56
N VAL A 516 16.96 -8.16 3.24
CA VAL A 516 17.69 -6.92 3.59
C VAL A 516 17.59 -6.68 5.09
N ALA A 517 18.74 -6.63 5.78
CA ALA A 517 18.81 -6.47 7.24
C ALA A 517 17.94 -7.48 8.02
N GLY A 518 17.75 -8.68 7.45
CA GLY A 518 17.01 -9.78 8.03
C GLY A 518 17.79 -11.08 7.95
N GLN A 519 17.15 -12.19 8.25
CA GLN A 519 17.77 -13.51 8.25
C GLN A 519 17.03 -14.47 7.32
N PRO A 520 17.73 -15.29 6.52
CA PRO A 520 17.09 -16.27 5.65
C PRO A 520 16.45 -17.41 6.45
N ALA A 521 15.55 -18.17 5.81
CA ALA A 521 14.78 -19.21 6.48
C ALA A 521 15.61 -20.46 6.88
N PHE A 522 16.77 -20.65 6.24
CA PHE A 522 17.63 -21.82 6.43
C PHE A 522 18.67 -21.68 7.56
N ILE A 523 18.72 -20.55 8.27
CA ILE A 523 19.67 -20.35 9.39
C ILE A 523 19.44 -21.35 10.53
N ALA A 524 20.47 -21.60 11.34
CA ALA A 524 20.31 -22.40 12.53
C ALA A 524 19.66 -21.60 13.67
N ALA A 525 18.80 -22.24 14.48
CA ALA A 525 18.17 -21.57 15.62
C ALA A 525 19.19 -21.04 16.65
N SER A 526 20.33 -21.71 16.80
CA SER A 526 21.46 -21.28 17.63
C SER A 526 22.10 -19.97 17.15
N GLU A 527 22.07 -19.70 15.85
CA GLU A 527 22.65 -18.49 15.25
C GLU A 527 21.79 -17.24 15.52
N ILE A 528 20.50 -17.41 15.87
CA ILE A 528 19.63 -16.30 16.27
C ILE A 528 20.14 -15.64 17.56
N LEU A 529 20.59 -16.44 18.54
CA LEU A 529 21.00 -15.94 19.87
C LEU A 529 22.19 -14.98 19.79
N HIS A 530 23.08 -15.16 18.83
CA HIS A 530 24.26 -14.30 18.65
C HIS A 530 23.95 -12.97 17.98
N ALA A 531 22.84 -12.86 17.24
CA ALA A 531 22.40 -11.62 16.60
C ALA A 531 21.64 -10.67 17.55
N HIS A 532 21.31 -11.12 18.77
CA HIS A 532 20.53 -10.36 19.76
C HIS A 532 21.35 -9.39 20.64
N ASN A 533 22.67 -9.29 20.44
CA ASN A 533 23.56 -8.50 21.31
C ASN A 533 23.59 -6.98 21.03
N GLY A 534 22.57 -6.37 20.41
CA GLY A 534 22.62 -4.91 20.21
C GLY A 534 21.40 -4.19 19.65
N TRP A 535 20.32 -4.89 19.27
CA TRP A 535 19.12 -4.24 18.75
C TRP A 535 17.91 -4.69 19.56
N ASP A 536 17.10 -3.72 19.97
CA ASP A 536 15.86 -3.78 20.76
C ASP A 536 14.73 -4.62 20.12
N ALA A 537 15.04 -5.77 19.52
CA ALA A 537 14.09 -6.73 18.98
C ALA A 537 13.49 -7.51 20.16
N GLY A 538 12.37 -6.99 20.69
CA GLY A 538 11.63 -7.61 21.78
C GLY A 538 11.32 -9.10 21.53
N SER A 539 11.08 -9.84 22.61
CA SER A 539 10.85 -11.29 22.65
C SER A 539 9.88 -11.86 21.59
N ALA A 540 8.95 -11.05 21.07
CA ALA A 540 8.05 -11.43 19.98
C ALA A 540 8.78 -11.71 18.65
N ASP A 541 9.78 -10.90 18.27
CA ASP A 541 10.51 -11.10 17.00
C ASP A 541 11.35 -12.38 17.05
N TYR A 542 11.95 -12.68 18.21
CA TYR A 542 12.63 -13.95 18.45
C TYR A 542 11.69 -15.16 18.24
N LEU A 543 10.50 -15.13 18.85
CA LEU A 543 9.52 -16.21 18.72
C LEU A 543 9.05 -16.40 17.28
N ASP A 544 8.84 -15.30 16.56
CA ASP A 544 8.48 -15.35 15.14
C ASP A 544 9.63 -15.94 14.30
N ARG A 545 10.90 -15.60 14.58
CA ARG A 545 12.05 -16.22 13.90
C ARG A 545 12.13 -17.72 14.15
N VAL A 546 12.04 -18.16 15.41
CA VAL A 546 12.07 -19.58 15.77
C VAL A 546 10.92 -20.33 15.09
N ARG A 547 9.72 -19.75 15.10
CA ARG A 547 8.55 -20.32 14.41
C ARG A 547 8.77 -20.41 12.89
N GLY A 548 9.34 -19.38 12.28
CA GLY A 548 9.67 -19.36 10.86
C GLY A 548 10.69 -20.44 10.47
N ILE A 549 11.75 -20.62 11.27
CA ILE A 549 12.73 -21.71 11.08
C ILE A 549 12.04 -23.06 11.20
N ASN A 550 11.22 -23.28 12.22
CA ASN A 550 10.52 -24.54 12.41
C ASN A 550 9.55 -24.82 11.24
N ALA A 551 8.83 -23.81 10.77
CA ALA A 551 7.97 -23.93 9.61
C ALA A 551 8.75 -24.29 8.33
N TYR A 552 9.91 -23.65 8.10
CA TYR A 552 10.78 -23.97 6.97
C TYR A 552 11.44 -25.35 7.11
N ARG A 553 11.81 -25.79 8.31
CA ARG A 553 12.34 -27.14 8.55
C ARG A 553 11.29 -28.24 8.41
N SER A 554 10.01 -27.86 8.47
CA SER A 554 8.88 -28.78 8.29
C SER A 554 8.53 -29.03 6.82
N LEU A 555 9.38 -28.56 5.88
CA LEU A 555 9.22 -28.84 4.46
C LEU A 555 9.15 -30.35 4.22
N ASN A 556 8.09 -30.81 3.55
CA ASN A 556 7.88 -32.25 3.30
C ASN A 556 8.09 -32.66 1.84
N PHE A 557 8.07 -31.72 0.89
CA PHE A 557 8.44 -31.97 -0.50
C PHE A 557 9.24 -30.80 -1.09
N VAL A 558 10.33 -31.12 -1.79
CA VAL A 558 11.24 -30.13 -2.39
C VAL A 558 11.47 -30.47 -3.84
N VAL A 559 11.23 -29.50 -4.72
CA VAL A 559 11.56 -29.63 -6.14
C VAL A 559 12.43 -28.47 -6.59
N ILE A 560 13.50 -28.80 -7.30
CA ILE A 560 14.42 -27.83 -7.91
C ILE A 560 14.29 -27.93 -9.42
N LEU A 561 13.79 -26.87 -10.05
CA LEU A 561 13.77 -26.74 -11.51
C LEU A 561 15.19 -26.44 -12.03
N THR A 562 15.71 -27.32 -12.87
CA THR A 562 17.10 -27.30 -13.36
C THR A 562 17.26 -26.76 -14.77
N GLU A 563 16.17 -26.58 -15.49
CA GLU A 563 16.20 -26.13 -16.89
C GLU A 563 15.97 -24.63 -16.97
N ASN A 564 16.89 -23.90 -17.60
CA ASN A 564 16.70 -22.48 -17.89
C ASN A 564 15.83 -22.30 -19.14
N MET A 565 14.57 -21.94 -18.95
CA MET A 565 13.60 -21.77 -20.04
C MET A 565 13.72 -20.41 -20.74
N ARG A 566 14.34 -19.42 -20.08
CA ARG A 566 14.48 -18.04 -20.56
C ARG A 566 15.59 -17.90 -21.60
N HIS A 567 16.73 -18.52 -21.35
CA HIS A 567 17.92 -18.45 -22.22
C HIS A 567 18.23 -19.81 -22.87
N ARG A 568 17.20 -20.64 -23.10
CA ARG A 568 17.36 -21.99 -23.66
C ARG A 568 18.03 -22.04 -25.04
N ASN A 569 17.90 -20.96 -25.82
CA ASN A 569 18.46 -20.86 -27.17
C ASN A 569 19.86 -20.20 -27.20
N ASP A 570 20.42 -19.83 -26.04
CA ASP A 570 21.75 -19.22 -25.91
C ASP A 570 22.57 -20.02 -24.91
N GLU A 571 23.21 -21.08 -25.40
CA GLU A 571 23.99 -22.00 -24.57
C GLU A 571 25.17 -21.34 -23.89
N VAL A 572 25.81 -20.37 -24.56
CA VAL A 572 26.96 -19.64 -24.02
C VAL A 572 26.52 -18.78 -22.84
N TRP A 573 25.48 -17.97 -23.01
CA TRP A 573 24.97 -17.12 -21.94
C TRP A 573 24.40 -17.92 -20.78
N LYS A 574 23.66 -19.00 -21.08
CA LYS A 574 23.15 -19.93 -20.06
C LYS A 574 24.30 -20.50 -19.21
N ARG A 575 25.37 -20.99 -19.85
CA ARG A 575 26.55 -21.52 -19.14
C ARG A 575 27.20 -20.49 -18.23
N ILE A 576 27.35 -19.25 -18.70
CA ILE A 576 27.92 -18.15 -17.91
C ILE A 576 27.06 -17.88 -16.67
N LEU A 577 25.74 -17.74 -16.84
CA LEU A 577 24.81 -17.51 -15.74
C LEU A 577 24.79 -18.65 -14.71
N ASP A 578 24.85 -19.90 -15.17
CA ASP A 578 24.86 -21.06 -14.28
C ASP A 578 26.13 -21.08 -13.39
N LYS A 579 27.29 -20.67 -13.93
CA LYS A 579 28.53 -20.50 -13.16
C LYS A 579 28.47 -19.31 -12.20
N TRP A 580 28.04 -18.15 -12.68
CA TRP A 580 27.98 -16.92 -11.88
C TRP A 580 27.02 -17.03 -10.71
N ARG A 581 25.92 -17.77 -10.86
CA ARG A 581 24.96 -18.05 -9.78
C ARG A 581 25.59 -18.76 -8.59
N VAL A 582 26.59 -19.60 -8.81
CA VAL A 582 27.30 -20.33 -7.74
C VAL A 582 28.63 -19.67 -7.35
N GLY A 583 28.87 -18.43 -7.79
CA GLY A 583 30.06 -17.67 -7.45
C GLY A 583 31.32 -18.05 -8.24
N ARG A 584 31.19 -18.77 -9.37
CA ARG A 584 32.32 -19.09 -10.25
C ARG A 584 32.43 -18.04 -11.35
N TYR A 585 33.40 -17.14 -11.23
CA TYR A 585 33.61 -16.02 -12.16
C TYR A 585 34.92 -16.19 -12.92
N ASP A 586 34.88 -16.85 -14.08
CA ASP A 586 36.07 -17.07 -14.90
C ASP A 586 36.39 -15.81 -15.72
N ASP A 587 37.68 -15.43 -15.81
CA ASP A 587 38.13 -14.24 -16.54
C ASP A 587 37.72 -14.27 -18.02
N ALA A 588 37.72 -15.45 -18.64
CA ALA A 588 37.28 -15.64 -20.02
C ALA A 588 35.79 -15.32 -20.22
N ASP A 589 34.94 -15.71 -19.27
CA ASP A 589 33.51 -15.42 -19.31
C ASP A 589 33.25 -13.93 -19.03
N ILE A 590 33.99 -13.30 -18.11
CA ILE A 590 33.92 -11.85 -17.85
C ILE A 590 34.36 -11.04 -19.08
N ALA A 591 35.49 -11.40 -19.69
CA ALA A 591 36.00 -10.74 -20.88
C ALA A 591 35.03 -10.86 -22.06
N TYR A 592 34.39 -12.03 -22.23
CA TYR A 592 33.36 -12.25 -23.23
C TYR A 592 32.14 -11.32 -23.01
N VAL A 593 31.63 -11.23 -21.78
CA VAL A 593 30.49 -10.35 -21.47
C VAL A 593 30.84 -8.87 -21.67
N ASN A 594 32.01 -8.44 -21.19
CA ASN A 594 32.46 -7.06 -21.39
C ASN A 594 32.62 -6.73 -22.88
N LYS A 595 33.16 -7.65 -23.69
CA LYS A 595 33.29 -7.46 -25.14
C LYS A 595 31.94 -7.19 -25.83
N ILE A 596 30.86 -7.81 -25.35
CA ILE A 596 29.53 -7.73 -25.97
C ILE A 596 28.69 -6.59 -25.40
N ALA A 597 28.76 -6.37 -24.09
CA ALA A 597 27.80 -5.55 -23.36
C ALA A 597 28.39 -4.28 -22.73
N TYR A 598 29.72 -4.17 -22.60
CA TYR A 598 30.33 -2.97 -22.03
C TYR A 598 30.40 -1.86 -23.08
N ASN A 599 29.68 -0.77 -22.83
CA ASN A 599 29.85 0.47 -23.56
C ASN A 599 30.27 1.57 -22.58
N LYS A 600 31.41 2.22 -22.88
CA LYS A 600 31.94 3.33 -22.07
C LYS A 600 30.99 4.54 -22.06
N ASN A 601 30.24 4.75 -23.14
CA ASN A 601 29.28 5.84 -23.25
C ASN A 601 27.88 5.29 -23.57
N TRP A 602 27.10 4.99 -22.53
CA TRP A 602 25.76 4.42 -22.68
C TRP A 602 24.79 5.32 -23.48
N THR A 603 25.11 6.60 -23.64
CA THR A 603 24.29 7.55 -24.41
C THR A 603 24.52 7.50 -25.92
N SER A 604 25.62 6.90 -26.39
CA SER A 604 25.94 6.84 -27.83
C SER A 604 25.19 5.72 -28.56
N ASP A 605 24.88 4.62 -27.87
CA ASP A 605 24.02 3.54 -28.37
C ASP A 605 22.60 3.69 -27.80
N ARG A 606 21.94 4.82 -28.07
CA ARG A 606 20.48 4.85 -27.82
C ARG A 606 19.83 3.92 -28.84
N PRO A 607 19.27 2.75 -28.44
CA PRO A 607 18.40 2.03 -29.34
C PRO A 607 17.26 2.97 -29.77
N ASP A 608 16.68 2.73 -30.95
CA ASP A 608 15.54 3.50 -31.46
C ASP A 608 14.53 3.80 -30.34
N LYS A 609 13.93 5.00 -30.34
CA LYS A 609 13.05 5.51 -29.25
C LYS A 609 11.86 4.60 -28.96
N THR A 610 11.57 3.68 -29.87
CA THR A 610 10.53 2.65 -29.79
C THR A 610 10.94 1.41 -29.00
N SER A 611 12.23 1.22 -28.71
CA SER A 611 12.77 0.03 -28.06
C SER A 611 12.75 0.15 -26.54
N TYR A 612 12.03 -0.76 -25.88
CA TYR A 612 11.97 -0.85 -24.42
C TYR A 612 13.30 -1.39 -23.86
N CYS A 613 14.11 -0.53 -23.25
CA CYS A 613 15.37 -0.89 -22.60
C CYS A 613 15.37 -0.50 -21.11
N PRO A 614 15.05 -1.43 -20.18
CA PRO A 614 15.06 -1.14 -18.76
C PRO A 614 16.50 -0.98 -18.22
N ILE A 615 16.76 0.13 -17.51
CA ILE A 615 18.05 0.39 -16.86
C ILE A 615 17.99 -0.10 -15.41
N ILE A 616 18.92 -0.99 -15.04
CA ILE A 616 19.05 -1.53 -13.69
C ILE A 616 20.26 -0.88 -13.02
N VAL A 617 20.08 -0.38 -11.80
CA VAL A 617 21.13 0.30 -11.02
C VAL A 617 21.12 -0.18 -9.57
N THR A 618 22.24 0.00 -8.89
CA THR A 618 22.46 -0.53 -7.53
C THR A 618 21.76 0.25 -6.43
N SER A 619 21.42 1.53 -6.64
CA SER A 619 20.81 2.37 -5.61
C SER A 619 19.57 3.14 -6.10
N ASN A 620 18.67 3.42 -5.16
CA ASN A 620 17.50 4.25 -5.44
C ASN A 620 17.87 5.68 -5.83
N ALA A 621 18.96 6.23 -5.30
CA ALA A 621 19.42 7.57 -5.65
C ALA A 621 19.84 7.65 -7.13
N ILE A 622 20.67 6.70 -7.58
CA ILE A 622 21.08 6.60 -8.99
C ILE A 622 19.83 6.44 -9.88
N ARG A 623 18.88 5.58 -9.49
CA ARG A 623 17.64 5.37 -10.25
C ARG A 623 16.83 6.65 -10.42
N VAL A 624 16.72 7.45 -9.36
CA VAL A 624 15.98 8.73 -9.40
C VAL A 624 16.67 9.71 -10.34
N GLU A 625 17.99 9.82 -10.31
CA GLU A 625 18.75 10.70 -11.21
C GLU A 625 18.63 10.28 -12.68
N PHE A 626 18.78 8.99 -12.98
CA PHE A 626 18.59 8.47 -14.34
C PHE A 626 17.16 8.72 -14.84
N ASN A 627 16.15 8.42 -14.03
CA ASN A 627 14.75 8.66 -14.39
C ASN A 627 14.47 10.15 -14.62
N SER A 628 15.04 11.02 -13.78
CA SER A 628 14.87 12.47 -13.92
C SER A 628 15.51 12.99 -15.22
N SER A 629 16.73 12.55 -15.51
CA SER A 629 17.45 12.93 -16.73
C SER A 629 16.77 12.39 -18.00
N ALA A 630 16.35 11.12 -17.99
CA ALA A 630 15.64 10.49 -19.10
C ALA A 630 14.29 11.17 -19.39
N LEU A 631 13.52 11.50 -18.33
CA LEU A 631 12.23 12.18 -18.48
C LEU A 631 12.38 13.59 -19.05
N ARG A 632 13.39 14.36 -18.60
CA ARG A 632 13.69 15.69 -19.16
C ARG A 632 14.09 15.60 -20.64
N ALA A 633 14.93 14.63 -21.00
CA ALA A 633 15.31 14.40 -22.39
C ALA A 633 14.09 14.06 -23.26
N PHE A 634 13.22 13.17 -22.78
CA PHE A 634 11.97 12.81 -23.45
C PHE A 634 11.05 14.03 -23.67
N CYS A 635 10.83 14.87 -22.65
CA CYS A 635 10.02 16.09 -22.77
C CYS A 635 10.61 17.09 -23.78
N ARG A 636 11.94 17.30 -23.77
CA ARG A 636 12.60 18.19 -24.75
C ARG A 636 12.43 17.71 -26.19
N GLU A 637 12.54 16.40 -26.40
CA GLU A 637 12.49 15.81 -27.73
C GLU A 637 11.05 15.65 -28.26
N SER A 638 10.07 15.41 -27.39
CA SER A 638 8.66 15.21 -27.77
C SER A 638 7.82 16.49 -27.73
N GLY A 639 8.34 17.58 -27.15
CA GLY A 639 7.56 18.79 -26.86
C GLY A 639 6.54 18.60 -25.73
N ALA A 640 6.52 17.46 -25.05
CA ALA A 640 5.59 17.18 -23.97
C ALA A 640 5.92 18.01 -22.72
N VAL A 641 4.89 18.53 -22.06
CA VAL A 641 5.04 19.33 -20.84
C VAL A 641 5.41 18.43 -19.65
N PHE A 642 6.50 18.78 -18.97
CA PHE A 642 6.93 18.11 -17.75
C PHE A 642 6.19 18.69 -16.54
N HIS A 643 5.31 17.90 -15.92
CA HIS A 643 4.63 18.26 -14.68
C HIS A 643 5.33 17.61 -13.47
N CYS A 644 5.76 18.42 -12.51
CA CYS A 644 6.38 17.95 -11.27
C CYS A 644 5.43 18.15 -10.09
N PHE A 645 5.07 17.06 -9.42
CA PHE A 645 4.21 17.10 -8.23
C PHE A 645 5.04 16.77 -6.98
N PRO A 646 5.10 17.67 -5.98
CA PRO A 646 5.78 17.37 -4.74
C PRO A 646 5.02 16.27 -3.97
N THR A 647 5.71 15.17 -3.67
CA THR A 647 5.19 14.08 -2.85
C THR A 647 5.95 14.00 -1.53
N ARG A 648 5.22 13.83 -0.43
CA ARG A 648 5.81 13.68 0.91
C ARG A 648 6.37 12.27 1.06
N VAL A 649 7.66 12.10 0.78
CA VAL A 649 8.38 10.85 1.04
C VAL A 649 8.61 10.75 2.55
N THR A 650 8.09 9.69 3.19
CA THR A 650 8.17 9.49 4.65
C THR A 650 9.50 8.89 5.12
N ARG A 651 10.40 8.51 4.20
CA ARG A 651 11.77 8.10 4.53
C ARG A 651 12.66 9.34 4.67
N PRO A 652 13.47 9.45 5.73
CA PRO A 652 14.46 10.51 5.85
C PRO A 652 15.45 10.43 4.67
N ARG A 653 15.80 11.58 4.10
CA ARG A 653 16.89 11.68 3.12
C ARG A 653 18.20 11.50 3.88
N HIS A 654 19.00 10.52 3.50
CA HIS A 654 20.39 10.44 3.92
C HIS A 654 21.25 11.17 2.88
N HIS A 655 22.14 12.05 3.33
CA HIS A 655 23.16 12.61 2.45
C HIS A 655 24.11 11.49 2.02
N LEU A 656 24.28 11.31 0.72
CA LEU A 656 25.27 10.38 0.18
C LEU A 656 26.66 10.90 0.53
N ALA A 657 27.50 10.03 1.09
CA ALA A 657 28.91 10.33 1.34
C ALA A 657 29.65 10.59 0.01
N ASN A 658 30.77 11.32 0.04
CA ASN A 658 31.53 11.64 -1.17
C ASN A 658 31.96 10.41 -1.98
N ILE A 659 32.21 9.26 -1.34
CA ILE A 659 32.48 7.98 -2.02
C ILE A 659 31.25 7.46 -2.79
N GLN A 660 30.05 7.59 -2.21
CA GLN A 660 28.78 7.24 -2.87
C GLN A 660 28.41 8.24 -3.99
N ARG A 661 28.95 9.47 -3.95
CA ARG A 661 28.87 10.45 -5.03
C ARG A 661 29.93 10.22 -6.11
N LYS A 662 31.10 9.66 -5.78
CA LYS A 662 32.15 9.31 -6.77
C LYS A 662 31.67 8.30 -7.82
N SER A 663 30.80 7.36 -7.43
CA SER A 663 30.12 6.46 -8.39
C SER A 663 29.17 7.16 -9.37
N LEU A 664 28.83 8.43 -9.14
CA LEU A 664 28.04 9.28 -10.05
C LEU A 664 28.92 10.15 -10.96
N THR A 665 30.21 10.34 -10.62
CA THR A 665 31.16 11.15 -11.42
C THR A 665 32.05 10.30 -12.33
N CYS A 666 31.98 8.97 -12.22
CA CYS A 666 32.62 8.04 -13.16
C CYS A 666 31.68 7.58 -14.29
N ILE A 667 30.60 8.31 -14.57
CA ILE A 667 29.69 8.09 -15.72
C ILE A 667 29.62 9.37 -16.55
#